data_AF-A0A8H6NEB6-F1
#
_entry.id   AF-A0A8H6NEB6-F1
#
_cell.length_a   1.000
_cell.length_b   1.000
_cell.length_c   1.000
_cell.angle_alpha   90.00
_cell.angle_beta   90.00
_cell.angle_gamma   90.00
#
_symmetry.space_group_name_H-M   'P 1'
#
loop_
_entity.id
_entity.type
_entity.pdbx_description
1 polymer ?
#
loop_
_entity_poly.entity_id
_entity_poly.type
_entity_poly.pdbx_seq_one_letter_code
_entity_poly.pdbx_strand_id
1 'polypeptide(L)'
;MAPARPRRPSSRRDFEIAIICALTLEADAVDALLDHHWDDDDDFPGFDKAPGDPNAYSTGTIGRHNVVLTYMPGMGKTNAAAVASNCRSSFPGTKLALVVGVCGVVPFDHEGREIVLGDVIVSDAVVQYDLGRRLTERFERKDTLLDSLGRPNPGIRGLLAKLRGLRGRKALQASMTRSLELLQREPELEAMYPGAEADMLFEASYRHVSDGMTCDACGCDGQTVRRQRLEPEGGDTRPAVHFGLIASGDAVMRSAIGRDELARSEGVIGFEMEGAGVWDTFPCVVIKGACDYADSHKTKAWQRYAAATAAACMKAFLEHWTPPEAPINSWVLSRYRRNLRGPGTRVSLFGLGGIGNAERMRSSFVSIAMECKIPGYNDPKVDILATVHDWLMRRDKGSWLMILDNADDAELFFPTANTDDNLGQYIPECAHGSILVTTRNKQAGLKLAKGKPPIELDTMNDQESQQLLRAGLGGWASDLDTQETNDLASRLEHLPLALAQAAAFMEANTMGVGEYLEMLRDSDQTVVDLLGEDFETVGRDRSAPRAVAETWMVSFEQIKKQSPLAAELLSLMSFFDRQAIPVEFLVSNSTQGLDEKGKEMWLHGIIDNYKPWISVGFSDKSKQPTAKGWSWREARVKKALGILKAFSFVTAGADLSLSVHRLVRLVTRKWLERDRRGRDSLYWHALSVATEAFPYSNLDVGVDWETAAKYLPHVSSVVGLQQRSGGASAAERLCRAVLCHKAGEFFCFRGQPREAEEYLLPAVRTVEDILGKEHVFALETKQSLAQAYFDQGEIDEAKCQQAESILLETLEISTRAFGEAHEVTIYGNGHLTMAYMAQSKLAEAEELLLRNTELCSRTFGEDSHNTLTCMGNLSIIYSWQGRWEEAEALSESVLEKGRRRFGAKHPKVYMFMENLAYLYWKRGRWEDAKELRRASLRGMQATLGFDHPRTMANFLKIAEWEADTEKSVK
;
A
#
# COMPACT_ATOMS: atom_id res chain seq x y z
N MET A 1 -60.69 0.10 19.73
CA MET A 1 -59.88 0.72 20.80
C MET A 1 -59.05 1.80 20.15
N ALA A 2 -59.09 3.03 20.65
CA ALA A 2 -58.19 4.08 20.17
C ALA A 2 -56.73 3.61 20.34
N PRO A 3 -55.83 3.88 19.38
CA PRO A 3 -54.42 3.54 19.55
C PRO A 3 -53.90 4.16 20.84
N ALA A 4 -53.11 3.41 21.61
CA ALA A 4 -52.51 3.92 22.83
C ALA A 4 -51.64 5.14 22.46
N ARG A 5 -51.89 6.30 23.09
CA ARG A 5 -51.13 7.54 22.85
C ARG A 5 -49.63 7.24 23.00
N PRO A 6 -48.78 7.62 22.02
CA PRO A 6 -47.35 7.38 22.12
C PRO A 6 -46.77 8.10 23.35
N ARG A 7 -45.66 7.58 23.88
CA ARG A 7 -45.00 8.19 25.03
C ARG A 7 -44.28 9.46 24.59
N ARG A 8 -44.67 10.63 25.14
CA ARG A 8 -44.05 11.92 24.83
C ARG A 8 -42.53 11.89 25.06
N PRO A 9 -41.73 12.38 24.11
CA PRO A 9 -40.29 12.58 24.28
C PRO A 9 -39.99 13.44 25.51
N SER A 10 -38.91 13.12 26.22
CA SER A 10 -38.46 13.89 27.39
C SER A 10 -37.67 15.13 26.99
N SER A 11 -37.03 15.08 25.81
CA SER A 11 -36.26 16.21 25.27
C SER A 11 -36.07 16.09 23.75
N ARG A 12 -35.52 17.14 23.14
CA ARG A 12 -35.12 17.17 21.73
C ARG A 12 -34.05 16.13 21.34
N ARG A 13 -33.40 15.51 22.33
CA ARG A 13 -32.45 14.41 22.12
C ARG A 13 -33.12 13.09 21.79
N ASP A 14 -34.42 12.99 22.04
CA ASP A 14 -35.18 11.75 21.82
C ASP A 14 -35.76 11.68 20.39
N PHE A 15 -35.51 12.71 19.58
CA PHE A 15 -35.83 12.76 18.15
C PHE A 15 -34.65 12.17 17.38
N GLU A 16 -34.86 10.98 16.82
CA GLU A 16 -33.79 10.20 16.18
C GLU A 16 -33.83 10.30 14.65
N ILE A 17 -34.91 10.85 14.09
CA ILE A 17 -35.13 10.96 12.65
C ILE A 17 -35.41 12.41 12.30
N ALA A 18 -34.63 12.96 11.37
CA ALA A 18 -34.93 14.24 10.73
C ALA A 18 -35.48 13.98 9.32
N ILE A 19 -36.59 14.62 8.96
CA ILE A 19 -37.16 14.59 7.62
C ILE A 19 -37.03 15.99 7.05
N ILE A 20 -36.40 16.11 5.88
CA ILE A 20 -36.07 17.39 5.26
C ILE A 20 -36.80 17.45 3.91
N CYS A 21 -37.67 18.45 3.76
CA CYS A 21 -38.46 18.69 2.55
C CYS A 21 -38.13 20.06 1.96
N ALA A 22 -37.98 20.11 0.63
CA ALA A 22 -37.58 21.31 -0.08
C ALA A 22 -38.77 22.22 -0.41
N LEU A 23 -39.92 21.62 -0.68
CA LEU A 23 -41.17 22.30 -1.03
C LEU A 23 -42.24 22.06 0.03
N THR A 24 -43.14 23.04 0.21
CA THR A 24 -44.27 22.92 1.14
C THR A 24 -45.16 21.73 0.82
N LEU A 25 -45.46 21.47 -0.46
CA LEU A 25 -46.26 20.30 -0.89
C LEU A 25 -45.63 18.96 -0.49
N GLU A 26 -44.30 18.89 -0.37
CA GLU A 26 -43.59 17.68 0.06
C GLU A 26 -43.72 17.52 1.58
N ALA A 27 -43.58 18.62 2.31
CA ALA A 27 -43.75 18.66 3.74
C ALA A 27 -45.20 18.34 4.14
N ASP A 28 -46.21 18.87 3.43
CA ASP A 28 -47.63 18.60 3.69
C ASP A 28 -47.96 17.10 3.54
N ALA A 29 -47.39 16.44 2.53
CA ALA A 29 -47.55 15.00 2.33
C ALA A 29 -46.88 14.17 3.43
N VAL A 30 -45.74 14.62 3.96
CA VAL A 30 -45.08 13.98 5.11
C VAL A 30 -45.85 14.21 6.41
N ASP A 31 -46.31 15.44 6.63
CA ASP A 31 -47.02 15.86 7.84
C ASP A 31 -48.35 15.10 7.99
N ALA A 32 -49.09 14.92 6.90
CA ALA A 32 -50.31 14.12 6.85
C ALA A 32 -50.08 12.62 7.18
N LEU A 33 -48.84 12.14 7.16
CA LEU A 33 -48.48 10.76 7.53
C LEU A 33 -47.96 10.62 8.96
N LEU A 34 -47.83 11.71 9.73
CA LEU A 34 -47.51 11.62 11.15
C LEU A 34 -48.64 10.88 11.89
N ASP A 35 -48.27 9.89 12.70
CA ASP A 35 -49.24 9.16 13.53
C ASP A 35 -49.70 9.99 14.74
N HIS A 36 -48.90 10.99 15.12
CA HIS A 36 -49.20 11.94 16.19
C HIS A 36 -48.35 13.20 16.03
N HIS A 37 -48.94 14.37 16.26
CA HIS A 37 -48.30 15.68 16.26
C HIS A 37 -48.06 16.13 17.70
N TRP A 38 -46.81 16.39 18.07
CA TRP A 38 -46.45 16.84 19.42
C TRP A 38 -46.68 18.33 19.64
N ASP A 39 -46.79 19.09 18.56
CA ASP A 39 -47.02 20.55 18.57
C ASP A 39 -48.48 20.90 18.91
N ASP A 40 -49.41 19.96 18.72
CA ASP A 40 -50.85 20.12 19.00
C ASP A 40 -51.23 19.73 20.45
N ASP A 41 -50.26 19.31 21.27
CA ASP A 41 -50.50 18.93 22.66
C ASP A 41 -50.72 20.18 23.54
N ASP A 42 -51.97 20.62 23.70
CA ASP A 42 -52.35 21.81 24.50
C ASP A 42 -51.78 21.85 25.93
N ASP A 43 -51.52 20.68 26.53
CA ASP A 43 -51.04 20.55 27.91
C ASP A 43 -49.53 20.84 28.06
N PHE A 44 -48.76 20.89 26.96
CA PHE A 44 -47.30 20.99 27.01
C PHE A 44 -46.75 21.95 25.95
N PRO A 45 -45.75 22.78 26.28
CA PRO A 45 -45.08 23.58 25.27
C PRO A 45 -44.42 22.68 24.22
N GLY A 46 -44.48 23.12 22.95
CA GLY A 46 -43.80 22.46 21.83
C GLY A 46 -42.29 22.33 22.06
N PHE A 47 -41.65 21.45 21.30
CA PHE A 47 -40.21 21.25 21.37
C PHE A 47 -39.49 22.40 20.64
N ASP A 48 -39.15 23.47 21.38
CA ASP A 48 -38.48 24.67 20.85
C ASP A 48 -37.15 24.35 20.11
N LYS A 49 -36.57 25.33 19.42
CA LYS A 49 -35.30 25.17 18.68
C LYS A 49 -34.11 25.77 19.43
N ALA A 50 -32.90 25.47 18.97
CA ALA A 50 -31.68 25.99 19.56
C ALA A 50 -31.59 27.51 19.33
N PRO A 51 -31.03 28.29 20.27
CA PRO A 51 -30.85 29.72 20.07
C PRO A 51 -30.06 30.02 18.80
N GLY A 52 -30.60 30.89 17.95
CA GLY A 52 -29.98 31.27 16.67
C GLY A 52 -30.33 30.36 15.49
N ASP A 53 -31.13 29.31 15.70
CA ASP A 53 -31.63 28.45 14.63
C ASP A 53 -32.76 29.15 13.83
N PRO A 54 -32.56 29.47 12.55
CA PRO A 54 -33.58 30.10 11.70
C PRO A 54 -34.62 29.12 11.15
N ASN A 55 -34.43 27.80 11.29
CA ASN A 55 -35.30 26.80 10.66
C ASN A 55 -36.71 26.76 11.27
N ALA A 56 -37.67 26.27 10.50
CA ALA A 56 -39.01 25.91 10.96
C ALA A 56 -39.13 24.39 11.06
N TYR A 57 -39.80 23.92 12.12
CA TYR A 57 -39.96 22.51 12.43
C TYR A 57 -41.40 22.18 12.78
N SER A 58 -41.81 20.96 12.43
CA SER A 58 -42.94 20.26 13.05
C SER A 58 -42.41 18.99 13.71
N THR A 59 -42.97 18.62 14.86
CA THR A 59 -42.54 17.46 15.63
C THR A 59 -43.67 16.43 15.78
N GLY A 60 -43.34 15.17 15.57
CA GLY A 60 -44.33 14.11 15.64
C GLY A 60 -43.77 12.71 15.80
N THR A 61 -44.59 11.71 15.54
CA THR A 61 -44.18 10.29 15.52
C THR A 61 -44.57 9.60 14.22
N ILE A 62 -43.69 8.72 13.74
CA ILE A 62 -44.01 7.74 12.70
C ILE A 62 -43.61 6.36 13.21
N GLY A 63 -44.61 5.50 13.42
CA GLY A 63 -44.49 4.19 14.04
C GLY A 63 -43.89 4.29 15.43
N ARG A 64 -42.65 3.82 15.56
CA ARG A 64 -41.88 3.83 16.82
C ARG A 64 -40.90 4.98 16.95
N HIS A 65 -40.79 5.83 15.93
CA HIS A 65 -39.75 6.85 15.84
C HIS A 65 -40.33 8.22 16.16
N ASN A 66 -39.66 8.99 17.00
CA ASN A 66 -39.90 10.43 17.11
C ASN A 66 -39.19 11.12 15.95
N VAL A 67 -39.95 11.89 15.18
CA VAL A 67 -39.47 12.51 13.94
C VAL A 67 -39.57 14.04 14.07
N VAL A 68 -38.60 14.73 13.48
CA VAL A 68 -38.68 16.17 13.24
C VAL A 68 -38.78 16.42 11.74
N LEU A 69 -39.87 17.04 11.31
CA LEU A 69 -40.06 17.53 9.95
C LEU A 69 -39.49 18.94 9.85
N THR A 70 -38.61 19.15 8.87
CA THR A 70 -37.90 20.42 8.66
C THR A 70 -38.31 21.03 7.32
N TYR A 71 -38.70 22.31 7.35
CA TYR A 71 -39.11 23.07 6.18
C TYR A 71 -37.92 23.88 5.65
N MET A 72 -37.53 23.63 4.40
CA MET A 72 -36.46 24.41 3.78
C MET A 72 -36.97 25.78 3.30
N PRO A 73 -36.18 26.87 3.48
CA PRO A 73 -36.54 28.21 2.99
C PRO A 73 -36.42 28.35 1.47
N GLY A 74 -35.79 27.38 0.81
CA GLY A 74 -35.63 27.31 -0.64
C GLY A 74 -34.84 26.05 -1.04
N MET A 75 -34.96 25.66 -2.31
CA MET A 75 -34.26 24.50 -2.88
C MET A 75 -32.74 24.71 -2.98
N GLY A 76 -31.99 23.63 -3.22
CA GLY A 76 -30.54 23.67 -3.46
C GLY A 76 -29.69 23.22 -2.28
N LYS A 77 -28.46 22.81 -2.59
CA LYS A 77 -27.53 22.14 -1.65
C LYS A 77 -27.11 23.06 -0.52
N THR A 78 -26.92 24.35 -0.82
CA THR A 78 -26.51 25.35 0.18
C THR A 78 -27.60 25.54 1.24
N ASN A 79 -28.86 25.64 0.82
CA ASN A 79 -29.99 25.73 1.75
C ASN A 79 -30.16 24.43 2.53
N ALA A 80 -30.04 23.28 1.87
CA ALA A 80 -30.12 21.97 2.51
C ALA A 80 -29.04 21.78 3.59
N ALA A 81 -27.79 22.19 3.32
CA ALA A 81 -26.69 22.13 4.27
C ALA A 81 -26.90 23.04 5.49
N ALA A 82 -27.36 24.28 5.26
CA ALA A 82 -27.68 25.20 6.35
C ALA A 82 -28.80 24.65 7.24
N VAL A 83 -29.87 24.15 6.61
CA VAL A 83 -31.00 23.53 7.30
C VAL A 83 -30.56 22.31 8.10
N ALA A 84 -29.75 21.43 7.50
CA ALA A 84 -29.24 20.24 8.15
C ALA A 84 -28.36 20.58 9.37
N SER A 85 -27.41 21.52 9.22
CA SER A 85 -26.51 21.95 10.29
C SER A 85 -27.28 22.51 11.49
N ASN A 86 -28.26 23.37 11.23
CA ASN A 86 -29.10 23.95 12.27
C ASN A 86 -30.00 22.89 12.93
N CYS A 87 -30.56 21.96 12.14
CA CYS A 87 -31.31 20.80 12.65
C CYS A 87 -30.46 19.91 13.56
N ARG A 88 -29.18 19.70 13.24
CA ARG A 88 -28.25 18.95 14.10
C ARG A 88 -28.08 19.62 15.46
N SER A 89 -28.04 20.95 15.49
CA SER A 89 -27.94 21.73 16.72
C SER A 89 -29.22 21.64 17.56
N SER A 90 -30.39 21.75 16.91
CA SER A 90 -31.69 21.70 17.59
C SER A 90 -32.09 20.31 18.07
N PHE A 91 -31.81 19.29 17.26
CA PHE A 91 -32.18 17.90 17.50
C PHE A 91 -30.92 17.01 17.47
N PRO A 92 -30.06 17.10 18.50
CA PRO A 92 -28.76 16.44 18.52
C PRO A 92 -28.86 14.90 18.62
N GLY A 93 -30.05 14.37 18.92
CA GLY A 93 -30.34 12.93 18.93
C GLY A 93 -30.49 12.27 17.57
N THR A 94 -30.51 13.07 16.49
CA THR A 94 -30.80 12.59 15.14
C THR A 94 -29.75 11.58 14.65
N LYS A 95 -30.17 10.36 14.33
CA LYS A 95 -29.33 9.27 13.83
C LYS A 95 -29.43 9.07 12.32
N LEU A 96 -30.55 9.50 11.72
CA LEU A 96 -30.82 9.38 10.29
C LEU A 96 -31.56 10.63 9.82
N ALA A 97 -31.11 11.20 8.71
CA ALA A 97 -31.86 12.19 7.94
C ALA A 97 -32.48 11.53 6.70
N LEU A 98 -33.74 11.85 6.42
CA LEU A 98 -34.43 11.47 5.19
C LEU A 98 -34.72 12.74 4.39
N VAL A 99 -34.15 12.82 3.19
CA VAL A 99 -34.46 13.91 2.24
C VAL A 99 -35.61 13.43 1.38
N VAL A 100 -36.80 13.94 1.65
CA VAL A 100 -38.05 13.48 1.05
C VAL A 100 -38.59 14.55 0.12
N GLY A 101 -39.05 14.15 -1.06
CA GLY A 101 -39.61 15.11 -2.02
C GLY A 101 -39.75 14.56 -3.42
N VAL A 102 -39.66 15.44 -4.42
CA VAL A 102 -39.75 15.06 -5.84
C VAL A 102 -38.41 15.20 -6.56
N CYS A 103 -38.23 14.44 -7.64
CA CYS A 103 -37.06 14.51 -8.49
C CYS A 103 -37.40 14.30 -9.98
N GLY A 104 -36.48 14.71 -10.84
CA GLY A 104 -36.46 14.24 -12.23
C GLY A 104 -35.81 12.87 -12.30
N VAL A 105 -36.21 12.02 -13.25
CA VAL A 105 -35.68 10.64 -13.37
C VAL A 105 -35.21 10.32 -14.79
N VAL A 106 -34.37 9.29 -14.89
CA VAL A 106 -34.12 8.65 -16.19
C VAL A 106 -35.32 7.77 -16.56
N PRO A 107 -35.63 7.60 -17.86
CA PRO A 107 -36.76 6.76 -18.27
C PRO A 107 -36.49 5.26 -18.08
N PHE A 108 -35.22 4.85 -18.16
CA PHE A 108 -34.78 3.47 -17.99
C PHE A 108 -33.52 3.44 -17.12
N ASP A 109 -33.46 2.50 -16.19
CA ASP A 109 -32.22 2.26 -15.44
C ASP A 109 -31.19 1.46 -16.26
N HIS A 110 -30.01 1.23 -15.66
CA HIS A 110 -28.91 0.49 -16.31
C HIS A 110 -29.23 -0.97 -16.64
N GLU A 111 -30.25 -1.57 -16.01
CA GLU A 111 -30.74 -2.93 -16.30
C GLU A 111 -31.85 -2.91 -17.37
N GLY A 112 -32.20 -1.73 -17.90
CA GLY A 112 -33.29 -1.54 -18.85
C GLY A 112 -34.67 -1.58 -18.22
N ARG A 113 -34.79 -1.50 -16.89
CA ARG A 113 -36.08 -1.43 -16.21
C ARG A 113 -36.68 -0.05 -16.37
N GLU A 114 -37.97 -0.04 -16.68
CA GLU A 114 -38.73 1.18 -16.93
C GLU A 114 -39.11 1.90 -15.63
N ILE A 115 -38.73 3.18 -15.54
CA ILE A 115 -39.10 4.09 -14.44
C ILE A 115 -40.18 5.04 -14.97
N VAL A 116 -41.39 4.94 -14.42
CA VAL A 116 -42.55 5.79 -14.83
C VAL A 116 -42.76 6.92 -13.83
N LEU A 117 -43.48 7.97 -14.23
CA LEU A 117 -43.81 9.05 -13.31
C LEU A 117 -44.67 8.53 -12.14
N GLY A 118 -44.40 9.06 -10.95
CA GLY A 118 -44.96 8.59 -9.69
C GLY A 118 -44.16 7.46 -9.02
N ASP A 119 -43.30 6.72 -9.73
CA ASP A 119 -42.35 5.79 -9.10
C ASP A 119 -41.44 6.51 -8.09
N VAL A 120 -40.85 5.78 -7.16
CA VAL A 120 -39.99 6.34 -6.10
C VAL A 120 -38.56 5.84 -6.25
N ILE A 121 -37.61 6.77 -6.17
CA ILE A 121 -36.19 6.50 -6.15
C ILE A 121 -35.68 6.59 -4.71
N VAL A 122 -35.05 5.52 -4.24
CA VAL A 122 -34.36 5.47 -2.94
C VAL A 122 -32.85 5.40 -3.19
N SER A 123 -32.11 6.37 -2.65
CA SER A 123 -30.68 6.52 -2.95
C SER A 123 -29.81 5.41 -2.34
N ASP A 124 -28.92 4.86 -3.15
CA ASP A 124 -27.79 4.05 -2.69
C ASP A 124 -26.57 4.89 -2.28
N ALA A 125 -26.37 5.97 -3.01
CA ALA A 125 -25.43 7.04 -2.73
C ALA A 125 -25.85 8.26 -3.56
N VAL A 126 -25.24 9.40 -3.26
CA VAL A 126 -25.46 10.66 -3.97
C VAL A 126 -24.20 11.05 -4.73
N VAL A 127 -24.37 11.47 -5.98
CA VAL A 127 -23.30 11.99 -6.84
C VAL A 127 -23.50 13.48 -7.00
N GLN A 128 -22.53 14.29 -6.52
CA GLN A 128 -22.56 15.73 -6.75
C GLN A 128 -22.05 16.05 -8.16
N TYR A 129 -22.96 16.19 -9.11
CA TYR A 129 -22.61 16.24 -10.54
C TYR A 129 -22.18 17.62 -11.05
N ASP A 130 -22.41 18.66 -10.25
CA ASP A 130 -22.10 20.06 -10.60
C ASP A 130 -20.85 20.61 -9.89
N LEU A 131 -20.10 19.75 -9.19
CA LEU A 131 -18.81 20.10 -8.57
C LEU A 131 -17.66 19.83 -9.52
N GLY A 132 -16.99 20.87 -10.03
CA GLY A 132 -15.99 20.69 -11.07
C GLY A 132 -15.50 21.99 -11.71
N ARG A 133 -14.70 21.85 -12.76
CA ARG A 133 -14.15 22.93 -13.57
C ARG A 133 -14.92 23.05 -14.87
N ARG A 134 -15.45 24.24 -15.17
CA ARG A 134 -16.00 24.55 -16.49
C ARG A 134 -14.86 24.93 -17.43
N LEU A 135 -14.62 24.10 -18.44
CA LEU A 135 -13.74 24.39 -19.58
C LEU A 135 -14.59 24.94 -20.75
N THR A 136 -13.92 25.51 -21.76
CA THR A 136 -14.59 26.19 -22.89
C THR A 136 -15.65 25.34 -23.58
N GLU A 137 -15.45 24.02 -23.70
CA GLU A 137 -16.38 23.12 -24.39
C GLU A 137 -16.99 22.03 -23.50
N ARG A 138 -16.53 21.88 -22.25
CA ARG A 138 -16.98 20.79 -21.37
C ARG A 138 -16.90 21.14 -19.90
N PHE A 139 -17.63 20.41 -19.08
CA PHE A 139 -17.48 20.44 -17.63
C PHE A 139 -16.69 19.21 -17.19
N GLU A 140 -15.60 19.43 -16.47
CA GLU A 140 -14.82 18.36 -15.83
C GLU A 140 -15.18 18.32 -14.35
N ARG A 141 -15.88 17.26 -13.92
CA ARG A 141 -16.22 17.05 -12.52
C ARG A 141 -14.95 16.83 -11.69
N LYS A 142 -14.94 17.31 -10.45
CA LYS A 142 -13.91 17.02 -9.45
C LYS A 142 -14.34 15.77 -8.68
N ASP A 143 -13.66 14.65 -8.89
CA ASP A 143 -14.05 13.32 -8.39
C ASP A 143 -12.96 12.68 -7.52
N THR A 144 -12.15 13.51 -6.86
CA THR A 144 -11.13 12.98 -5.94
C THR A 144 -11.81 12.38 -4.70
N LEU A 145 -11.07 11.57 -3.94
CA LEU A 145 -11.53 11.01 -2.66
C LEU A 145 -12.01 12.07 -1.64
N LEU A 146 -11.49 13.30 -1.72
CA LEU A 146 -11.89 14.40 -0.83
C LEU A 146 -13.13 15.15 -1.33
N ASP A 147 -13.44 15.03 -2.62
CA ASP A 147 -14.54 15.76 -3.27
C ASP A 147 -15.75 14.84 -3.53
N SER A 148 -15.57 13.53 -3.35
CA SER A 148 -16.63 12.53 -3.50
C SER A 148 -17.37 12.33 -2.19
N LEU A 149 -18.70 12.38 -2.23
CA LEU A 149 -19.54 12.06 -1.08
C LEU A 149 -19.31 10.60 -0.67
N GLY A 150 -19.10 10.37 0.63
CA GLY A 150 -18.86 9.05 1.18
C GLY A 150 -20.05 8.09 0.99
N ARG A 151 -19.81 6.79 1.06
CA ARG A 151 -20.89 5.78 1.03
C ARG A 151 -21.76 5.89 2.28
N PRO A 152 -23.07 5.54 2.23
CA PRO A 152 -23.86 5.46 3.44
C PRO A 152 -23.26 4.49 4.46
N ASN A 153 -23.56 4.73 5.73
CA ASN A 153 -23.05 3.88 6.81
C ASN A 153 -23.53 2.41 6.66
N PRO A 154 -22.84 1.44 7.30
CA PRO A 154 -23.19 0.03 7.17
C PRO A 154 -24.64 -0.32 7.54
N GLY A 155 -25.23 0.38 8.53
CA GLY A 155 -26.63 0.16 8.94
C GLY A 155 -27.63 0.50 7.85
N ILE A 156 -27.45 1.65 7.18
CA ILE A 156 -28.24 2.05 6.01
C ILE A 156 -28.03 1.05 4.87
N ARG A 157 -26.78 0.72 4.54
CA ARG A 157 -26.47 -0.22 3.45
C ARG A 157 -27.07 -1.61 3.68
N GLY A 158 -27.00 -2.12 4.92
CA GLY A 158 -27.61 -3.39 5.30
C GLY A 158 -29.13 -3.38 5.18
N LEU A 159 -29.79 -2.28 5.57
CA LEU A 159 -31.24 -2.13 5.37
C LEU A 159 -31.60 -2.05 3.88
N LEU A 160 -30.89 -1.25 3.09
CA LEU A 160 -31.14 -1.14 1.66
C LEU A 160 -30.98 -2.51 0.97
N ALA A 161 -29.95 -3.28 1.32
CA ALA A 161 -29.77 -4.64 0.81
C ALA A 161 -30.96 -5.56 1.17
N LYS A 162 -31.46 -5.48 2.41
CA LYS A 162 -32.66 -6.22 2.85
C LYS A 162 -33.92 -5.81 2.06
N LEU A 163 -34.12 -4.50 1.84
CA LEU A 163 -35.28 -3.98 1.11
C LEU A 163 -35.23 -4.29 -0.39
N ARG A 164 -34.03 -4.42 -0.98
CA ARG A 164 -33.88 -4.90 -2.36
C ARG A 164 -34.26 -6.37 -2.53
N GLY A 165 -34.09 -7.18 -1.48
CA GLY A 165 -34.48 -8.59 -1.50
C GLY A 165 -35.98 -8.77 -1.76
N LEU A 166 -36.37 -9.89 -2.37
CA LEU A 166 -37.74 -10.14 -2.82
C LEU A 166 -38.81 -9.91 -1.74
N ARG A 167 -38.55 -10.41 -0.52
CA ARG A 167 -39.48 -10.24 0.61
C ARG A 167 -39.52 -8.79 1.11
N GLY A 168 -38.37 -8.13 1.20
CA GLY A 168 -38.26 -6.73 1.62
C GLY A 168 -39.00 -5.81 0.65
N ARG A 169 -38.79 -6.00 -0.65
CA ARG A 169 -39.43 -5.22 -1.71
C ARG A 169 -40.94 -5.35 -1.67
N LYS A 170 -41.47 -6.58 -1.55
CA LYS A 170 -42.92 -6.82 -1.42
C LYS A 170 -43.51 -6.16 -0.17
N ALA A 171 -42.81 -6.20 0.96
CA ALA A 171 -43.27 -5.59 2.21
C ALA A 171 -43.28 -4.06 2.12
N LEU A 172 -42.19 -3.47 1.60
CA LEU A 172 -42.06 -2.04 1.38
C LEU A 172 -43.17 -1.54 0.43
N GLN A 173 -43.35 -2.22 -0.70
CA GLN A 173 -44.38 -1.90 -1.68
C GLN A 173 -45.78 -1.94 -1.08
N ALA A 174 -46.12 -3.00 -0.34
CA ALA A 174 -47.43 -3.13 0.28
C ALA A 174 -47.69 -2.05 1.35
N SER A 175 -46.66 -1.66 2.11
CA SER A 175 -46.78 -0.60 3.12
C SER A 175 -46.90 0.79 2.50
N MET A 176 -46.11 1.04 1.45
CA MET A 176 -46.20 2.25 0.65
C MET A 176 -47.59 2.41 0.03
N THR A 177 -48.16 1.36 -0.58
CA THR A 177 -49.52 1.42 -1.15
C THR A 177 -50.57 1.80 -0.10
N ARG A 178 -50.52 1.23 1.10
CA ARG A 178 -51.44 1.61 2.19
C ARG A 178 -51.30 3.08 2.60
N SER A 179 -50.07 3.57 2.71
CA SER A 179 -49.82 4.97 3.09
C SER A 179 -50.25 5.94 1.99
N LEU A 180 -50.06 5.57 0.71
CA LEU A 180 -50.53 6.36 -0.42
C LEU A 180 -52.06 6.45 -0.48
N GLU A 181 -52.77 5.35 -0.20
CA GLU A 181 -54.23 5.35 -0.12
C GLU A 181 -54.77 6.29 0.96
N LEU A 182 -54.02 6.49 2.06
CA LEU A 182 -54.38 7.48 3.09
C LEU A 182 -54.24 8.91 2.54
N LEU A 183 -53.10 9.20 1.90
CA LEU A 183 -52.85 10.52 1.32
C LEU A 183 -53.84 10.88 0.20
N GLN A 184 -54.29 9.89 -0.57
CA GLN A 184 -55.29 10.08 -1.63
C GLN A 184 -56.70 10.33 -1.10
N ARG A 185 -56.98 10.01 0.17
CA ARG A 185 -58.27 10.31 0.81
C ARG A 185 -58.34 11.73 1.36
N GLU A 186 -57.20 12.39 1.55
CA GLU A 186 -57.11 13.78 2.00
C GLU A 186 -57.25 14.73 0.81
N PRO A 187 -58.43 15.36 0.61
CA PRO A 187 -58.71 16.11 -0.61
C PRO A 187 -57.81 17.35 -0.77
N GLU A 188 -57.38 17.93 0.35
CA GLU A 188 -56.54 19.14 0.39
C GLU A 188 -55.12 18.92 -0.16
N LEU A 189 -54.64 17.66 -0.16
CA LEU A 189 -53.32 17.33 -0.70
C LEU A 189 -53.32 17.25 -2.23
N GLU A 190 -54.47 17.07 -2.88
CA GLU A 190 -54.60 16.89 -4.34
C GLU A 190 -53.66 15.78 -4.88
N ALA A 191 -53.48 14.70 -4.12
CA ALA A 191 -52.51 13.63 -4.40
C ALA A 191 -53.06 12.50 -5.29
N MET A 192 -54.03 12.79 -6.17
CA MET A 192 -54.63 11.78 -7.05
C MET A 192 -53.69 11.40 -8.21
N TYR A 193 -53.74 10.14 -8.64
CA TYR A 193 -52.97 9.67 -9.78
C TYR A 193 -53.38 10.42 -11.06
N PRO A 194 -52.46 11.10 -11.78
CA PRO A 194 -52.81 11.90 -12.97
C PRO A 194 -53.29 11.10 -14.20
N GLY A 195 -53.04 9.78 -14.22
CA GLY A 195 -53.41 8.89 -15.34
C GLY A 195 -52.24 8.52 -16.25
N ALA A 196 -52.33 7.36 -16.90
CA ALA A 196 -51.27 6.84 -17.77
C ALA A 196 -50.99 7.73 -18.99
N GLU A 197 -52.03 8.38 -19.53
CA GLU A 197 -51.94 9.30 -20.67
C GLU A 197 -51.20 10.60 -20.32
N ALA A 198 -51.10 10.95 -19.03
CA ALA A 198 -50.38 12.12 -18.56
C ALA A 198 -48.86 11.87 -18.41
N ASP A 199 -48.39 10.63 -18.57
CA ASP A 199 -46.97 10.27 -18.56
C ASP A 199 -46.41 10.31 -20.00
N MET A 200 -45.96 11.49 -20.40
CA MET A 200 -45.48 11.77 -21.75
C MET A 200 -43.97 11.88 -21.77
N LEU A 201 -43.30 10.86 -22.32
CA LEU A 201 -41.85 10.85 -22.56
C LEU A 201 -41.57 11.12 -24.04
N PHE A 202 -40.88 12.22 -24.34
CA PHE A 202 -40.43 12.54 -25.70
C PHE A 202 -39.08 11.90 -26.01
N GLU A 203 -38.75 11.73 -27.30
CA GLU A 203 -37.39 11.36 -27.71
C GLU A 203 -36.35 12.37 -27.20
N ALA A 204 -35.18 11.87 -26.76
CA ALA A 204 -34.17 12.71 -26.10
C ALA A 204 -33.61 13.85 -26.99
N SER A 205 -33.73 13.72 -28.31
CA SER A 205 -33.32 14.73 -29.29
C SER A 205 -34.34 15.86 -29.47
N TYR A 206 -35.60 15.64 -29.07
CA TYR A 206 -36.66 16.63 -29.19
C TYR A 206 -36.44 17.75 -28.16
N ARG A 207 -36.40 18.99 -28.64
CA ARG A 207 -36.23 20.18 -27.79
C ARG A 207 -37.58 20.85 -27.59
N HIS A 208 -37.83 21.28 -26.36
CA HIS A 208 -39.01 22.05 -26.04
C HIS A 208 -39.10 23.34 -26.89
N VAL A 209 -40.32 23.70 -27.29
CA VAL A 209 -40.56 24.79 -28.27
C VAL A 209 -40.17 26.17 -27.72
N SER A 210 -40.25 26.38 -26.40
CA SER A 210 -39.89 27.63 -25.73
C SER A 210 -39.50 27.41 -24.26
N ASP A 211 -38.37 27.98 -23.80
CA ASP A 211 -37.75 27.73 -22.49
C ASP A 211 -38.53 28.25 -21.25
N GLY A 212 -39.73 28.81 -21.45
CA GLY A 212 -40.57 29.38 -20.38
C GLY A 212 -42.04 28.95 -20.37
N MET A 213 -42.46 28.08 -21.30
CA MET A 213 -43.84 27.59 -21.39
C MET A 213 -43.94 26.13 -20.91
N THR A 214 -45.10 25.71 -20.41
CA THR A 214 -45.39 24.30 -20.16
C THR A 214 -45.75 23.61 -21.48
N CYS A 215 -45.57 22.29 -21.56
CA CYS A 215 -45.91 21.52 -22.76
C CYS A 215 -47.38 21.71 -23.17
N ASP A 216 -48.29 21.81 -22.19
CA ASP A 216 -49.72 22.06 -22.41
C ASP A 216 -49.99 23.44 -23.04
N ALA A 217 -49.15 24.44 -22.75
CA ALA A 217 -49.30 25.80 -23.24
C ALA A 217 -48.69 26.01 -24.65
N CYS A 218 -47.67 25.23 -25.01
CA CYS A 218 -46.99 25.36 -26.31
C CYS A 218 -47.40 24.30 -27.34
N GLY A 219 -48.11 23.23 -26.94
CA GLY A 219 -48.60 22.20 -27.85
C GLY A 219 -47.49 21.37 -28.48
N CYS A 220 -46.56 20.86 -27.67
CA CYS A 220 -45.47 20.00 -28.13
C CYS A 220 -46.00 18.79 -28.93
N ASP A 221 -45.47 18.61 -30.14
CA ASP A 221 -45.88 17.61 -31.14
C ASP A 221 -44.79 16.56 -31.44
N GLY A 222 -43.76 16.49 -30.59
CA GLY A 222 -42.65 15.57 -30.75
C GLY A 222 -43.05 14.10 -30.66
N GLN A 223 -42.24 13.23 -31.24
CA GLN A 223 -42.42 11.79 -31.14
C GLN A 223 -42.24 11.31 -29.69
N THR A 224 -43.20 10.54 -29.19
CA THR A 224 -43.16 9.98 -27.84
C THR A 224 -42.57 8.57 -27.83
N VAL A 225 -41.88 8.25 -26.74
CA VAL A 225 -41.30 6.94 -26.48
C VAL A 225 -42.35 6.06 -25.83
N ARG A 226 -42.62 4.90 -26.43
CA ARG A 226 -43.60 3.93 -25.95
C ARG A 226 -43.26 3.41 -24.55
N ARG A 227 -44.27 3.35 -23.67
CA ARG A 227 -44.13 2.93 -22.27
C ARG A 227 -44.84 1.59 -22.00
N GLN A 228 -44.09 0.51 -21.74
CA GLN A 228 -44.65 -0.84 -21.64
C GLN A 228 -45.52 -1.01 -20.38
N ARG A 229 -45.07 -0.46 -19.25
CA ARG A 229 -45.81 -0.53 -17.97
C ARG A 229 -47.14 0.21 -17.96
N LEU A 230 -47.36 1.12 -18.90
CA LEU A 230 -48.55 1.96 -18.98
C LEU A 230 -49.54 1.49 -20.05
N GLU A 231 -49.31 0.33 -20.68
CA GLU A 231 -50.21 -0.21 -21.70
C GLU A 231 -51.53 -0.70 -21.10
N PRO A 232 -52.67 -0.49 -21.80
CA PRO A 232 -54.00 -0.86 -21.30
C PRO A 232 -54.18 -2.35 -21.02
N GLU A 233 -53.46 -3.21 -21.77
CA GLU A 233 -53.56 -4.67 -21.70
C GLU A 233 -52.51 -5.26 -20.74
N GLY A 234 -52.70 -5.04 -19.43
CA GLY A 234 -51.96 -5.76 -18.39
C GLY A 234 -50.78 -5.01 -17.72
N GLY A 235 -50.65 -3.70 -17.92
CA GLY A 235 -49.67 -2.86 -17.22
C GLY A 235 -49.97 -2.64 -15.73
N ASP A 236 -48.93 -2.62 -14.88
CA ASP A 236 -49.05 -2.28 -13.44
C ASP A 236 -48.76 -0.79 -13.25
N THR A 237 -49.83 0.01 -13.10
CA THR A 237 -49.77 1.46 -12.88
C THR A 237 -49.44 1.86 -11.45
N ARG A 238 -49.24 0.88 -10.55
CA ARG A 238 -48.81 1.18 -9.18
C ARG A 238 -47.37 1.70 -9.18
N PRO A 239 -47.07 2.73 -8.38
CA PRO A 239 -45.71 3.24 -8.21
C PRO A 239 -44.76 2.12 -7.77
N ALA A 240 -43.65 1.93 -8.46
CA ALA A 240 -42.58 1.01 -8.07
C ALA A 240 -41.50 1.75 -7.28
N VAL A 241 -40.76 1.02 -6.44
CA VAL A 241 -39.58 1.53 -5.74
C VAL A 241 -38.30 1.05 -6.43
N HIS A 242 -37.47 1.99 -6.85
CA HIS A 242 -36.18 1.76 -7.48
C HIS A 242 -35.05 2.20 -6.55
N PHE A 243 -33.99 1.38 -6.47
CA PHE A 243 -32.80 1.68 -5.67
C PHE A 243 -31.64 1.99 -6.61
N GLY A 244 -30.97 3.12 -6.41
CA GLY A 244 -29.84 3.49 -7.27
C GLY A 244 -29.18 4.81 -6.90
N LEU A 245 -28.23 5.23 -7.73
CA LEU A 245 -27.50 6.49 -7.53
C LEU A 245 -28.38 7.69 -7.90
N ILE A 246 -28.32 8.73 -7.09
CA ILE A 246 -29.02 10.00 -7.34
C ILE A 246 -28.00 11.10 -7.60
N ALA A 247 -28.16 11.83 -8.69
CA ALA A 247 -27.40 13.03 -9.00
C ALA A 247 -27.97 14.23 -8.23
N SER A 248 -27.13 14.92 -7.46
CA SER A 248 -27.51 16.09 -6.66
C SER A 248 -26.73 17.33 -7.09
N GLY A 249 -27.40 18.47 -7.28
CA GLY A 249 -26.79 19.71 -7.76
C GLY A 249 -27.66 20.95 -7.58
N ASP A 250 -27.07 22.15 -7.69
CA ASP A 250 -27.79 23.44 -7.66
C ASP A 250 -28.30 23.82 -9.05
N ALA A 251 -27.82 23.16 -10.11
CA ALA A 251 -28.41 23.23 -11.43
C ALA A 251 -29.55 22.21 -11.55
N VAL A 252 -30.69 22.62 -12.14
CA VAL A 252 -31.77 21.69 -12.50
C VAL A 252 -31.42 21.02 -13.83
N MET A 253 -31.40 19.69 -13.88
CA MET A 253 -31.28 18.96 -15.14
C MET A 253 -32.53 19.18 -16.02
N ARG A 254 -32.32 19.77 -17.21
CA ARG A 254 -33.34 20.05 -18.22
C ARG A 254 -32.94 19.60 -19.63
N SER A 255 -31.97 18.69 -19.73
CA SER A 255 -31.44 18.20 -20.99
C SER A 255 -31.55 16.69 -21.02
N ALA A 256 -32.40 16.14 -21.89
CA ALA A 256 -32.52 14.70 -22.04
C ALA A 256 -31.18 14.07 -22.48
N ILE A 257 -30.43 14.75 -23.37
CA ILE A 257 -29.09 14.32 -23.79
C ILE A 257 -28.12 14.34 -22.59
N GLY A 258 -28.05 15.46 -21.85
CA GLY A 258 -27.16 15.58 -20.69
C GLY A 258 -27.51 14.61 -19.57
N ARG A 259 -28.82 14.35 -19.36
CA ARG A 259 -29.34 13.31 -18.46
C ARG A 259 -28.84 11.93 -18.88
N ASP A 260 -29.01 11.56 -20.15
CA ASP A 260 -28.63 10.24 -20.65
C ASP A 260 -27.11 10.03 -20.65
N GLU A 261 -26.34 11.08 -20.91
CA GLU A 261 -24.89 11.06 -20.77
C GLU A 261 -24.44 10.83 -19.33
N LEU A 262 -25.05 11.54 -18.37
CA LEU A 262 -24.73 11.36 -16.95
C LEU A 262 -25.19 10.00 -16.43
N ALA A 263 -26.37 9.54 -16.83
CA ALA A 263 -26.89 8.22 -16.51
C ALA A 263 -25.96 7.10 -17.02
N ARG A 264 -25.43 7.25 -18.25
CA ARG A 264 -24.50 6.27 -18.85
C ARG A 264 -23.13 6.27 -18.18
N SER A 265 -22.62 7.44 -17.81
CA SER A 265 -21.27 7.58 -17.24
C SER A 265 -21.22 7.25 -15.74
N GLU A 266 -22.24 7.64 -14.98
CA GLU A 266 -22.25 7.55 -13.51
C GLU A 266 -23.28 6.54 -12.97
N GLY A 267 -24.16 6.00 -13.81
CA GLY A 267 -25.21 5.06 -13.38
C GLY A 267 -26.31 5.71 -12.53
N VAL A 268 -26.49 7.03 -12.64
CA VAL A 268 -27.53 7.76 -11.90
C VAL A 268 -28.91 7.51 -12.50
N ILE A 269 -29.92 7.39 -11.63
CA ILE A 269 -31.31 7.13 -12.03
C ILE A 269 -32.29 8.25 -11.62
N GLY A 270 -31.84 9.21 -10.81
CA GLY A 270 -32.62 10.36 -10.36
C GLY A 270 -31.78 11.62 -10.24
N PHE A 271 -32.44 12.78 -10.32
CA PHE A 271 -31.86 14.12 -10.32
C PHE A 271 -32.63 15.02 -9.34
N GLU A 272 -31.96 15.47 -8.29
CA GLU A 272 -32.53 16.34 -7.24
C GLU A 272 -31.50 17.39 -6.80
N MET A 273 -31.85 18.25 -5.83
CA MET A 273 -31.04 19.44 -5.52
C MET A 273 -30.63 19.58 -4.05
N GLU A 274 -30.97 18.63 -3.18
CA GLU A 274 -30.81 18.78 -1.73
C GLU A 274 -29.86 17.77 -1.11
N GLY A 275 -29.87 16.52 -1.59
CA GLY A 275 -29.23 15.37 -0.98
C GLY A 275 -27.76 15.55 -0.64
N ALA A 276 -26.99 16.16 -1.55
CA ALA A 276 -25.56 16.42 -1.33
C ALA A 276 -25.30 17.44 -0.22
N GLY A 277 -26.20 18.40 0.02
CA GLY A 277 -26.07 19.37 1.11
C GLY A 277 -26.30 18.77 2.50
N VAL A 278 -27.16 17.75 2.59
CA VAL A 278 -27.47 17.06 3.86
C VAL A 278 -26.43 15.99 4.20
N TRP A 279 -25.80 15.41 3.18
CA TRP A 279 -24.96 14.22 3.26
C TRP A 279 -23.77 14.34 4.22
N ASP A 280 -23.15 15.52 4.30
CA ASP A 280 -22.00 15.76 5.20
C ASP A 280 -22.42 15.98 6.66
N THR A 281 -23.69 16.34 6.90
CA THR A 281 -24.17 16.62 8.25
C THR A 281 -24.76 15.39 8.93
N PHE A 282 -25.50 14.54 8.20
CA PHE A 282 -26.17 13.37 8.73
C PHE A 282 -25.91 12.12 7.89
N PRO A 283 -25.89 10.92 8.51
CA PRO A 283 -26.23 9.72 7.76
C PRO A 283 -27.58 9.92 7.08
N CYS A 284 -27.61 9.82 5.75
CA CYS A 284 -28.74 10.28 4.95
C CYS A 284 -29.22 9.20 3.98
N VAL A 285 -30.53 9.16 3.74
CA VAL A 285 -31.15 8.48 2.60
C VAL A 285 -32.06 9.48 1.89
N VAL A 286 -31.90 9.58 0.58
CA VAL A 286 -32.74 10.42 -0.28
C VAL A 286 -33.86 9.54 -0.83
N ILE A 287 -35.11 9.95 -0.63
CA ILE A 287 -36.32 9.26 -1.08
C ILE A 287 -37.14 10.25 -1.90
N LYS A 288 -37.16 10.06 -3.23
CA LYS A 288 -37.75 11.04 -4.14
C LYS A 288 -38.75 10.39 -5.10
N GLY A 289 -39.90 11.03 -5.28
CA GLY A 289 -40.91 10.62 -6.26
C GLY A 289 -40.62 11.23 -7.64
N ALA A 290 -40.79 10.44 -8.69
CA ALA A 290 -40.59 10.86 -10.07
C ALA A 290 -41.70 11.83 -10.50
N CYS A 291 -41.36 13.10 -10.75
CA CYS A 291 -42.32 14.10 -11.22
C CYS A 291 -42.09 14.57 -12.66
N ASP A 292 -40.88 14.35 -13.20
CA ASP A 292 -40.53 14.60 -14.60
C ASP A 292 -39.35 13.70 -15.04
N TYR A 293 -39.00 13.72 -16.32
CA TYR A 293 -37.90 12.92 -16.87
C TYR A 293 -36.56 13.66 -16.94
N ALA A 294 -36.34 14.67 -16.09
CA ALA A 294 -35.11 15.48 -16.09
C ALA A 294 -34.75 16.05 -17.49
N ASP A 295 -35.77 16.37 -18.28
CA ASP A 295 -35.63 16.94 -19.62
C ASP A 295 -36.26 18.34 -19.68
N SER A 296 -36.40 18.85 -20.90
CA SER A 296 -37.00 20.16 -21.12
C SER A 296 -38.54 20.16 -21.02
N HIS A 297 -39.19 18.99 -20.94
CA HIS A 297 -40.65 18.83 -20.99
C HIS A 297 -41.24 18.66 -19.58
N LYS A 298 -41.05 19.66 -18.72
CA LYS A 298 -41.52 19.62 -17.34
C LYS A 298 -43.04 19.82 -17.25
N THR A 299 -43.68 19.04 -16.40
CA THR A 299 -45.09 19.17 -16.03
C THR A 299 -45.24 19.33 -14.53
N LYS A 300 -46.22 20.12 -14.10
CA LYS A 300 -46.58 20.26 -12.68
C LYS A 300 -47.62 19.23 -12.23
N ALA A 301 -48.30 18.57 -13.17
CA ALA A 301 -49.40 17.66 -12.89
C ALA A 301 -49.01 16.50 -11.96
N TRP A 302 -47.74 16.09 -12.01
CA TRP A 302 -47.24 14.95 -11.24
C TRP A 302 -46.63 15.31 -9.88
N GLN A 303 -46.36 16.59 -9.59
CA GLN A 303 -45.58 16.97 -8.40
C GLN A 303 -46.25 16.52 -7.09
N ARG A 304 -47.56 16.75 -6.96
CA ARG A 304 -48.30 16.38 -5.73
C ARG A 304 -48.40 14.86 -5.57
N TYR A 305 -48.71 14.14 -6.63
CA TYR A 305 -48.75 12.68 -6.62
C TYR A 305 -47.37 12.08 -6.29
N ALA A 306 -46.30 12.58 -6.93
CA ALA A 306 -44.93 12.15 -6.69
C ALA A 306 -44.45 12.46 -5.25
N ALA A 307 -44.83 13.62 -4.70
CA ALA A 307 -44.55 13.93 -3.29
C ALA A 307 -45.26 12.96 -2.35
N ALA A 308 -46.53 12.62 -2.64
CA ALA A 308 -47.28 11.64 -1.87
C ALA A 308 -46.68 10.22 -1.97
N THR A 309 -46.22 9.79 -3.15
CA THR A 309 -45.55 8.49 -3.29
C THR A 309 -44.22 8.46 -2.54
N ALA A 310 -43.44 9.54 -2.56
CA ALA A 310 -42.20 9.68 -1.78
C ALA A 310 -42.46 9.62 -0.27
N ALA A 311 -43.44 10.37 0.23
CA ALA A 311 -43.83 10.37 1.65
C ALA A 311 -44.34 8.99 2.09
N ALA A 312 -45.17 8.33 1.28
CA ALA A 312 -45.64 6.98 1.53
C ALA A 312 -44.48 5.96 1.58
N CYS A 313 -43.50 6.09 0.69
CA CYS A 313 -42.30 5.25 0.68
C CYS A 313 -41.42 5.52 1.92
N MET A 314 -41.30 6.77 2.35
CA MET A 314 -40.59 7.15 3.57
C MET A 314 -41.21 6.48 4.81
N LYS A 315 -42.54 6.54 4.96
CA LYS A 315 -43.22 5.88 6.09
C LYS A 315 -42.98 4.37 6.08
N ALA A 316 -43.11 3.74 4.91
CA ALA A 316 -42.82 2.32 4.72
C ALA A 316 -41.34 1.95 5.01
N PHE A 317 -40.40 2.83 4.66
CA PHE A 317 -38.98 2.65 4.96
C PHE A 317 -38.72 2.67 6.48
N LEU A 318 -39.34 3.61 7.19
CA LEU A 318 -39.19 3.78 8.65
C LEU A 318 -39.73 2.59 9.45
N GLU A 319 -40.73 1.86 8.94
CA GLU A 319 -41.20 0.61 9.56
C GLU A 319 -40.09 -0.45 9.65
N HIS A 320 -39.15 -0.44 8.70
CA HIS A 320 -38.03 -1.37 8.66
C HIS A 320 -36.75 -0.80 9.29
N TRP A 321 -36.65 0.52 9.42
CA TRP A 321 -35.53 1.16 10.09
C TRP A 321 -35.54 0.84 11.57
N THR A 322 -34.43 0.28 12.05
CA THR A 322 -34.11 0.22 13.47
C THR A 322 -32.88 1.09 13.64
N PRO A 323 -32.91 2.11 14.53
CA PRO A 323 -31.73 2.89 14.79
C PRO A 323 -30.65 1.88 15.21
N PRO A 324 -29.41 1.98 14.67
CA PRO A 324 -28.32 1.27 15.31
C PRO A 324 -28.37 1.66 16.79
N GLU A 325 -28.43 0.65 17.69
CA GLU A 325 -28.18 0.92 19.10
C GLU A 325 -26.94 1.79 19.11
N ALA A 326 -27.02 2.95 19.78
CA ALA A 326 -25.88 3.83 19.88
C ALA A 326 -24.72 2.91 20.26
N PRO A 327 -23.72 2.72 19.38
CA PRO A 327 -22.58 1.97 19.82
C PRO A 327 -22.09 2.75 21.03
N ILE A 328 -21.74 2.05 22.10
CA ILE A 328 -21.02 2.62 23.22
C ILE A 328 -19.62 3.01 22.67
N ASN A 329 -19.59 3.99 21.77
CA ASN A 329 -18.45 4.43 20.96
C ASN A 329 -18.14 5.90 21.24
N SER A 330 -18.70 6.46 22.31
CA SER A 330 -17.94 7.44 23.06
C SER A 330 -17.19 6.70 24.18
N TRP A 331 -15.86 6.63 24.06
CA TRP A 331 -15.01 6.57 25.26
C TRP A 331 -15.15 7.85 26.11
N VAL A 332 -16.06 8.76 25.77
CA VAL A 332 -16.68 9.67 26.73
C VAL A 332 -17.63 8.86 27.62
N LEU A 333 -17.07 8.43 28.76
CA LEU A 333 -17.78 8.08 29.98
C LEU A 333 -18.87 6.99 29.83
N SER A 334 -18.45 5.72 29.80
CA SER A 334 -18.98 4.89 30.90
C SER A 334 -18.40 5.52 32.17
N ARG A 335 -19.26 6.03 33.03
CA ARG A 335 -18.86 6.31 34.41
C ARG A 335 -18.42 4.95 34.97
N TYR A 336 -17.14 4.59 34.84
CA TYR A 336 -16.55 3.43 35.49
C TYR A 336 -16.57 3.75 36.98
N ARG A 337 -17.75 3.58 37.58
CA ARG A 337 -18.00 3.66 39.01
C ARG A 337 -17.59 2.32 39.62
N ARG A 338 -16.42 1.79 39.24
CA ARG A 338 -15.79 0.74 40.04
C ARG A 338 -14.95 1.47 41.07
N ASN A 339 -15.39 1.36 42.32
CA ASN A 339 -14.56 1.63 43.47
C ASN A 339 -13.25 0.82 43.31
N LEU A 340 -12.22 1.42 42.74
CA LEU A 340 -10.85 1.00 43.03
C LEU A 340 -10.74 1.16 44.55
N ARG A 341 -10.67 0.02 45.23
CA ARG A 341 -10.71 -0.06 46.69
C ARG A 341 -9.51 0.72 47.25
N GLY A 342 -9.75 1.96 47.64
CA GLY A 342 -8.81 2.85 48.32
C GLY A 342 -9.55 4.10 48.80
N PRO A 343 -9.40 4.52 50.06
CA PRO A 343 -10.08 5.71 50.57
C PRO A 343 -9.37 6.96 50.04
N GLY A 344 -10.05 7.75 49.19
CA GLY A 344 -9.73 9.19 49.11
C GLY A 344 -9.78 9.88 47.75
N THR A 345 -9.54 9.22 46.60
CA THR A 345 -9.31 9.98 45.35
C THR A 345 -10.20 9.46 44.21
N ARG A 346 -11.21 10.26 43.80
CA ARG A 346 -12.00 10.02 42.59
C ARG A 346 -11.26 10.63 41.40
N VAL A 347 -10.96 9.82 40.38
CA VAL A 347 -10.33 10.28 39.12
C VAL A 347 -11.36 10.23 37.98
N SER A 348 -11.53 11.33 37.24
CA SER A 348 -12.37 11.38 36.03
C SER A 348 -11.57 10.95 34.80
N LEU A 349 -12.15 10.15 33.91
CA LEU A 349 -11.48 9.66 32.69
C LEU A 349 -12.13 10.27 31.43
N PHE A 350 -11.30 10.80 30.53
CA PHE A 350 -11.73 11.39 29.25
C PHE A 350 -10.99 10.70 28.09
N GLY A 351 -11.67 9.84 27.34
CA GLY A 351 -11.11 9.22 26.13
C GLY A 351 -11.43 10.04 24.88
N LEU A 352 -10.39 10.44 24.14
CA LEU A 352 -10.48 11.18 22.89
C LEU A 352 -10.01 10.24 21.76
N GLY A 353 -10.96 9.62 21.06
CA GLY A 353 -10.69 8.61 20.04
C GLY A 353 -10.39 9.19 18.66
N GLY A 354 -9.25 8.82 18.07
CA GLY A 354 -8.95 9.09 16.66
C GLY A 354 -8.72 10.57 16.35
N ILE A 355 -7.87 11.24 17.12
CA ILE A 355 -7.58 12.70 17.02
C ILE A 355 -6.73 13.06 15.79
N GLY A 356 -6.67 12.19 14.78
CA GLY A 356 -5.91 12.42 13.56
C GLY A 356 -6.45 13.54 12.66
N ASN A 357 -7.50 14.27 13.09
CA ASN A 357 -7.95 15.48 12.43
C ASN A 357 -8.57 16.48 13.44
N ALA A 358 -8.62 17.76 13.03
CA ALA A 358 -9.10 18.85 13.87
C ALA A 358 -10.58 18.72 14.27
N GLU A 359 -11.40 18.21 13.36
CA GLU A 359 -12.84 18.12 13.53
C GLU A 359 -13.25 17.06 14.55
N ARG A 360 -12.58 15.91 14.56
CA ARG A 360 -12.75 14.86 15.59
C ARG A 360 -12.30 15.35 16.96
N MET A 361 -11.22 16.14 17.03
CA MET A 361 -10.81 16.77 18.29
C MET A 361 -11.90 17.72 18.81
N ARG A 362 -12.41 18.62 17.95
CA ARG A 362 -13.52 19.53 18.29
C ARG A 362 -14.77 18.76 18.72
N SER A 363 -15.19 17.75 17.96
CA SER A 363 -16.34 16.89 18.28
C SER A 363 -16.20 16.18 19.63
N SER A 364 -14.98 15.71 19.94
CA SER A 364 -14.71 15.05 21.22
C SER A 364 -14.71 16.05 22.40
N PHE A 365 -14.21 17.27 22.19
CA PHE A 365 -14.26 18.35 23.19
C PHE A 365 -15.71 18.84 23.42
N VAL A 366 -16.52 18.94 22.36
CA VAL A 366 -17.97 19.19 22.47
C VAL A 366 -18.63 18.12 23.34
N SER A 367 -18.27 16.85 23.12
CA SER A 367 -18.79 15.72 23.92
C SER A 367 -18.40 15.83 25.40
N ILE A 368 -17.16 16.22 25.70
CA ILE A 368 -16.70 16.49 27.07
C ILE A 368 -17.51 17.64 27.69
N ALA A 369 -17.68 18.74 26.96
CA ALA A 369 -18.39 19.92 27.45
C ALA A 369 -19.86 19.62 27.75
N MET A 370 -20.49 18.85 26.88
CA MET A 370 -21.88 18.40 27.00
C MET A 370 -22.08 17.49 28.21
N GLU A 371 -21.21 16.48 28.39
CA GLU A 371 -21.33 15.51 29.49
C GLU A 371 -20.97 16.14 30.85
N CYS A 372 -19.98 17.04 30.87
CA CYS A 372 -19.59 17.77 32.06
C CYS A 372 -20.47 19.01 32.36
N LYS A 373 -21.43 19.31 31.48
CA LYS A 373 -22.33 20.47 31.56
C LYS A 373 -21.56 21.79 31.77
N ILE A 374 -20.53 22.01 30.96
CA ILE A 374 -19.68 23.20 31.05
C ILE A 374 -20.49 24.43 30.59
N PRO A 375 -20.62 25.51 31.38
CA PRO A 375 -21.41 26.68 30.99
C PRO A 375 -20.93 27.29 29.66
N GLY A 376 -21.86 27.70 28.79
CA GLY A 376 -21.52 28.34 27.50
C GLY A 376 -21.19 27.38 26.35
N TYR A 377 -21.17 26.06 26.57
CA TYR A 377 -20.80 25.07 25.55
C TYR A 377 -21.74 25.02 24.32
N ASN A 378 -22.95 25.57 24.43
CA ASN A 378 -23.95 25.64 23.36
C ASN A 378 -23.91 26.98 22.58
N ASP A 379 -23.03 27.92 22.94
CA ASP A 379 -22.90 29.19 22.24
C ASP A 379 -21.94 29.04 21.04
N PRO A 380 -22.39 29.20 19.78
CA PRO A 380 -21.55 29.04 18.60
C PRO A 380 -20.46 30.11 18.47
N LYS A 381 -20.51 31.20 19.27
CA LYS A 381 -19.46 32.22 19.33
C LYS A 381 -18.34 31.86 20.30
N VAL A 382 -18.55 30.85 21.14
CA VAL A 382 -17.59 30.41 22.15
C VAL A 382 -16.67 29.36 21.56
N ASP A 383 -15.36 29.56 21.71
CA ASP A 383 -14.39 28.54 21.36
C ASP A 383 -14.49 27.38 22.37
N ILE A 384 -15.10 26.29 21.92
CA ILE A 384 -15.31 25.09 22.72
C ILE A 384 -14.00 24.48 23.21
N LEU A 385 -12.93 24.58 22.41
CA LEU A 385 -11.63 24.01 22.75
C LEU A 385 -11.03 24.78 23.94
N ALA A 386 -11.01 26.11 23.85
CA ALA A 386 -10.58 26.99 24.94
C ALA A 386 -11.44 26.80 26.21
N THR A 387 -12.75 26.66 26.03
CA THR A 387 -13.70 26.55 27.16
C THR A 387 -13.52 25.26 27.96
N VAL A 388 -13.37 24.13 27.27
CA VAL A 388 -13.10 22.84 27.92
C VAL A 388 -11.72 22.83 28.54
N HIS A 389 -10.72 23.36 27.84
CA HIS A 389 -9.36 23.53 28.35
C HIS A 389 -9.38 24.29 29.69
N ASP A 390 -9.94 25.51 29.70
CA ASP A 390 -9.97 26.37 30.89
C ASP A 390 -10.76 25.73 32.03
N TRP A 391 -11.84 25.01 31.72
CA TRP A 391 -12.62 24.30 32.72
C TRP A 391 -11.82 23.17 33.40
N LEU A 392 -11.06 22.38 32.63
CA LEU A 392 -10.20 21.30 33.16
C LEU A 392 -9.02 21.85 33.97
N MET A 393 -8.58 23.07 33.66
CA MET A 393 -7.49 23.78 34.34
C MET A 393 -7.89 24.33 35.72
N ARG A 394 -9.18 24.44 36.04
CA ARG A 394 -9.63 24.97 37.34
C ARG A 394 -9.28 24.03 38.50
N ARG A 395 -8.77 24.59 39.60
CA ARG A 395 -8.36 23.85 40.81
C ARG A 395 -9.53 23.21 41.60
N ASP A 396 -10.76 23.63 41.33
CA ASP A 396 -11.97 23.04 41.93
C ASP A 396 -12.37 21.71 41.26
N LYS A 397 -11.67 21.32 40.19
CA LYS A 397 -11.86 20.01 39.55
C LYS A 397 -10.98 18.97 40.23
N GLY A 398 -11.60 17.84 40.58
CA GLY A 398 -10.89 16.67 41.10
C GLY A 398 -9.92 16.09 40.06
N SER A 399 -9.11 15.12 40.48
CA SER A 399 -8.11 14.51 39.61
C SER A 399 -8.73 13.94 38.33
N TRP A 400 -8.05 14.07 37.20
CA TRP A 400 -8.52 13.54 35.93
C TRP A 400 -7.41 12.97 35.06
N LEU A 401 -7.77 12.04 34.18
CA LEU A 401 -6.91 11.44 33.17
C LEU A 401 -7.57 11.60 31.80
N MET A 402 -6.83 12.14 30.84
CA MET A 402 -7.23 12.26 29.45
C MET A 402 -6.40 11.30 28.59
N ILE A 403 -7.06 10.50 27.75
CA ILE A 403 -6.40 9.59 26.81
C ILE A 403 -6.53 10.16 25.41
N LEU A 404 -5.41 10.56 24.81
CA LEU A 404 -5.31 11.00 23.43
C LEU A 404 -4.96 9.80 22.55
N ASP A 405 -5.95 9.23 21.86
CA ASP A 405 -5.77 8.02 21.06
C ASP A 405 -5.49 8.33 19.58
N ASN A 406 -4.47 7.67 19.00
CA ASN A 406 -4.01 7.84 17.61
C ASN A 406 -3.57 9.29 17.27
N ALA A 407 -2.78 9.92 18.15
CA ALA A 407 -2.23 11.26 17.94
C ALA A 407 -1.00 11.22 17.00
N ASP A 408 -1.22 10.83 15.74
CA ASP A 408 -0.14 10.56 14.78
C ASP A 408 0.36 11.83 14.04
N ASP A 409 -0.51 12.83 13.90
CA ASP A 409 -0.23 14.05 13.13
C ASP A 409 0.44 15.12 14.00
N ALA A 410 1.76 15.23 13.89
CA ALA A 410 2.51 16.24 14.63
C ALA A 410 2.26 17.68 14.15
N GLU A 411 1.85 17.89 12.90
CA GLU A 411 1.58 19.23 12.36
C GLU A 411 0.26 19.79 12.89
N LEU A 412 -0.71 18.92 13.17
CA LEU A 412 -1.98 19.28 13.81
C LEU A 412 -1.78 19.89 15.21
N PHE A 413 -0.85 19.35 15.98
CA PHE A 413 -0.57 19.80 17.35
C PHE A 413 0.58 20.81 17.45
N PHE A 414 1.49 20.83 16.48
CA PHE A 414 2.69 21.68 16.49
C PHE A 414 3.03 22.15 15.07
N PRO A 415 2.20 23.02 14.46
CA PRO A 415 2.42 23.51 13.10
C PRO A 415 3.72 24.33 13.00
N THR A 416 4.44 24.21 11.89
CA THR A 416 5.69 24.97 11.63
C THR A 416 5.45 26.40 11.13
N ALA A 417 4.23 26.69 10.65
CA ALA A 417 3.80 28.02 10.28
C ALA A 417 2.92 28.59 11.41
N ASN A 418 2.97 29.91 11.60
CA ASN A 418 2.19 30.60 12.62
C ASN A 418 0.73 30.72 12.13
N THR A 419 -0.02 29.62 12.19
CA THR A 419 -1.44 29.52 11.86
C THR A 419 -2.26 29.50 13.15
N ASP A 420 -3.39 30.20 13.19
CA ASP A 420 -4.30 30.24 14.34
C ASP A 420 -4.91 28.85 14.71
N ASP A 421 -4.73 27.83 13.87
CA ASP A 421 -5.20 26.45 14.03
C ASP A 421 -4.24 25.51 14.81
N ASN A 422 -3.42 26.02 15.72
CA ASN A 422 -2.60 25.17 16.58
C ASN A 422 -3.47 24.47 17.64
N LEU A 423 -3.77 23.17 17.47
CA LEU A 423 -4.60 22.44 18.43
C LEU A 423 -3.87 22.02 19.70
N GLY A 424 -2.53 21.99 19.68
CA GLY A 424 -1.72 21.63 20.83
C GLY A 424 -1.91 22.57 22.02
N GLN A 425 -2.31 23.83 21.77
CA GLN A 425 -2.56 24.81 22.83
C GLN A 425 -3.78 24.49 23.71
N TYR A 426 -4.69 23.65 23.22
CA TYR A 426 -5.91 23.27 23.95
C TYR A 426 -5.75 21.98 24.75
N ILE A 427 -4.55 21.41 24.78
CA ILE A 427 -4.22 20.25 25.62
C ILE A 427 -3.95 20.76 27.05
N PRO A 428 -4.82 20.44 28.04
CA PRO A 428 -4.78 21.06 29.36
C PRO A 428 -3.62 20.57 30.23
N GLU A 429 -2.99 21.49 30.96
CA GLU A 429 -1.81 21.22 31.77
C GLU A 429 -1.95 21.73 33.20
N CYS A 430 -2.35 20.85 34.13
CA CYS A 430 -2.50 21.21 35.53
C CYS A 430 -2.01 20.09 36.46
N ALA A 431 -1.74 20.44 37.72
CA ALA A 431 -1.18 19.50 38.70
C ALA A 431 -2.13 18.33 39.06
N HIS A 432 -3.45 18.51 38.86
CA HIS A 432 -4.48 17.50 39.10
C HIS A 432 -4.90 16.74 37.83
N GLY A 433 -4.31 17.08 36.67
CA GLY A 433 -4.58 16.45 35.39
C GLY A 433 -3.43 15.54 34.94
N SER A 434 -3.75 14.47 34.24
CA SER A 434 -2.77 13.60 33.59
C SER A 434 -3.22 13.27 32.18
N ILE A 435 -2.26 13.10 31.27
CA ILE A 435 -2.53 12.81 29.86
C ILE A 435 -1.74 11.56 29.47
N LEU A 436 -2.44 10.59 28.90
CA LEU A 436 -1.87 9.43 28.23
C LEU A 436 -2.04 9.62 26.74
N VAL A 437 -0.99 9.40 25.95
CA VAL A 437 -1.02 9.55 24.50
C VAL A 437 -0.65 8.22 23.86
N THR A 438 -1.45 7.76 22.89
CA THR A 438 -1.07 6.69 21.98
C THR A 438 -0.77 7.30 20.62
N THR A 439 0.32 6.89 19.99
CA THR A 439 0.74 7.41 18.69
C THR A 439 1.67 6.42 18.02
N ARG A 440 1.56 6.32 16.69
CA ARG A 440 2.50 5.62 15.83
C ARG A 440 3.69 6.50 15.46
N ASN A 441 3.63 7.80 15.75
CA ASN A 441 4.65 8.78 15.43
C ASN A 441 5.44 9.19 16.69
N LYS A 442 6.64 8.63 16.87
CA LYS A 442 7.55 8.92 17.98
C LYS A 442 7.87 10.41 18.13
N GLN A 443 7.95 11.17 17.03
CA GLN A 443 8.20 12.61 17.11
C GLN A 443 6.98 13.36 17.67
N ALA A 444 5.76 12.99 17.26
CA ALA A 444 4.53 13.53 17.84
C ALA A 444 4.47 13.22 19.34
N GLY A 445 4.76 11.96 19.71
CA GLY A 445 4.80 11.50 21.10
C GLY A 445 5.81 12.26 21.95
N LEU A 446 7.04 12.45 21.47
CA LEU A 446 8.06 13.24 22.19
C LEU A 446 7.66 14.69 22.40
N LYS A 447 7.03 15.33 21.40
CA LYS A 447 6.54 16.71 21.54
C LYS A 447 5.38 16.80 22.53
N LEU A 448 4.39 15.91 22.43
CA LEU A 448 3.24 15.83 23.36
C LEU A 448 3.66 15.48 24.79
N ALA A 449 4.68 14.64 24.95
CA ALA A 449 5.24 14.27 26.24
C ALA A 449 6.28 15.26 26.79
N LYS A 450 6.49 16.40 26.10
CA LYS A 450 7.45 17.46 26.47
C LYS A 450 8.88 16.96 26.67
N GLY A 451 9.33 16.10 25.77
CA GLY A 451 10.67 15.52 25.80
C GLY A 451 10.85 14.41 26.83
N LYS A 452 9.81 14.00 27.57
CA LYS A 452 9.84 12.75 28.32
C LYS A 452 9.93 11.58 27.32
N PRO A 453 10.76 10.56 27.58
CA PRO A 453 10.85 9.41 26.70
C PRO A 453 9.49 8.70 26.66
N PRO A 454 8.96 8.40 25.47
CA PRO A 454 7.74 7.61 25.35
C PRO A 454 7.98 6.19 25.85
N ILE A 455 6.89 5.53 26.29
CA ILE A 455 6.91 4.10 26.55
C ILE A 455 6.84 3.42 25.18
N GLU A 456 7.95 2.82 24.75
CA GLU A 456 7.98 2.03 23.52
C GLU A 456 7.33 0.67 23.81
N LEU A 457 6.40 0.28 22.94
CA LEU A 457 5.76 -1.03 22.99
C LEU A 457 6.47 -1.93 22.01
N ASP A 458 7.13 -2.96 22.53
CA ASP A 458 7.77 -3.99 21.72
C ASP A 458 6.76 -5.00 21.18
N THR A 459 7.22 -5.85 20.26
CA THR A 459 6.47 -7.03 19.81
C THR A 459 6.26 -7.98 20.97
N MET A 460 5.22 -8.82 20.87
CA MET A 460 4.97 -9.84 21.89
C MET A 460 6.13 -10.83 21.94
N ASN A 461 6.39 -11.40 23.12
CA ASN A 461 7.26 -12.58 23.19
C ASN A 461 6.50 -13.86 22.80
N ASP A 462 7.20 -14.99 22.71
CA ASP A 462 6.61 -16.28 22.35
C ASP A 462 5.46 -16.69 23.27
N GLN A 463 5.62 -16.52 24.60
CA GLN A 463 4.60 -16.89 25.57
C GLN A 463 3.34 -16.05 25.44
N GLU A 464 3.50 -14.74 25.30
CA GLU A 464 2.39 -13.81 25.09
C GLU A 464 1.67 -14.15 23.77
N SER A 465 2.44 -14.40 22.70
CA SER A 465 1.90 -14.70 21.36
C SER A 465 1.05 -15.98 21.39
N GLN A 466 1.54 -17.02 22.07
CA GLN A 466 0.79 -18.26 22.29
C GLN A 466 -0.48 -18.02 23.11
N GLN A 467 -0.41 -17.21 24.17
CA GLN A 467 -1.59 -16.90 24.99
C GLN A 467 -2.67 -16.20 24.18
N LEU A 468 -2.31 -15.24 23.34
CA LEU A 468 -3.26 -14.52 22.49
C LEU A 468 -3.88 -15.43 21.42
N LEU A 469 -3.07 -16.25 20.75
CA LEU A 469 -3.57 -17.22 19.75
C LEU A 469 -4.52 -18.24 20.38
N ARG A 470 -4.16 -18.80 21.55
CA ARG A 470 -5.03 -19.73 22.30
C ARG A 470 -6.33 -19.07 22.73
N ALA A 471 -6.28 -17.82 23.17
CA ALA A 471 -7.47 -17.06 23.55
C ALA A 471 -8.38 -16.78 22.34
N GLY A 472 -7.81 -16.54 21.16
CA GLY A 472 -8.56 -16.29 19.92
C GLY A 472 -9.14 -17.53 19.25
N LEU A 473 -8.53 -18.71 19.44
CA LEU A 473 -8.98 -19.98 18.83
C LEU A 473 -9.99 -20.78 19.69
N GLY A 474 -10.32 -20.29 20.89
CA GLY A 474 -11.38 -20.85 21.73
C GLY A 474 -11.19 -22.33 22.11
N GLY A 475 -12.22 -23.15 21.87
CA GLY A 475 -12.34 -24.54 22.38
C GLY A 475 -11.36 -25.57 21.79
N TRP A 476 -10.57 -25.21 20.78
CA TRP A 476 -9.57 -26.06 20.13
C TRP A 476 -8.16 -25.86 20.74
N ALA A 477 -8.03 -24.93 21.70
CA ALA A 477 -6.74 -24.52 22.25
C ALA A 477 -5.97 -25.60 23.03
N SER A 478 -6.61 -26.71 23.41
CA SER A 478 -5.99 -27.78 24.18
C SER A 478 -5.09 -28.72 23.38
N ASP A 479 -5.24 -28.78 22.05
CA ASP A 479 -4.50 -29.70 21.15
C ASP A 479 -3.49 -28.98 20.23
N LEU A 480 -3.23 -27.69 20.44
CA LEU A 480 -2.32 -26.90 19.59
C LEU A 480 -0.86 -27.26 19.85
N ASP A 481 -0.14 -27.68 18.81
CA ASP A 481 1.31 -27.86 18.85
C ASP A 481 2.01 -26.51 19.13
N THR A 482 2.90 -26.53 20.11
CA THR A 482 3.67 -25.36 20.55
C THR A 482 4.69 -24.93 19.48
N GLN A 483 5.21 -25.89 18.71
CA GLN A 483 6.15 -25.59 17.62
C GLN A 483 5.43 -24.84 16.49
N GLU A 484 4.28 -25.33 16.04
CA GLU A 484 3.48 -24.67 14.99
C GLU A 484 2.99 -23.28 15.40
N THR A 485 2.57 -23.10 16.67
CA THR A 485 2.16 -21.77 17.15
C THR A 485 3.32 -20.78 17.21
N ASN A 486 4.52 -21.24 17.58
CA ASN A 486 5.73 -20.41 17.55
C ASN A 486 6.16 -20.06 16.11
N ASP A 487 6.05 -21.02 15.19
CA ASP A 487 6.33 -20.80 13.77
C ASP A 487 5.36 -19.76 13.18
N LEU A 488 4.06 -19.86 13.50
CA LEU A 488 3.06 -18.86 13.10
C LEU A 488 3.34 -17.49 13.70
N ALA A 489 3.65 -17.44 15.01
CA ALA A 489 3.98 -16.20 15.69
C ALA A 489 5.20 -15.51 15.07
N SER A 490 6.26 -16.28 14.80
CA SER A 490 7.46 -15.83 14.10
C SER A 490 7.13 -15.32 12.69
N ARG A 491 6.26 -16.03 11.95
CA ARG A 491 5.84 -15.66 10.58
C ARG A 491 5.10 -14.33 10.54
N LEU A 492 4.32 -14.04 11.57
CA LEU A 492 3.53 -12.81 11.76
C LEU A 492 4.25 -11.77 12.63
N GLU A 493 5.57 -11.95 12.84
CA GLU A 493 6.47 -11.03 13.56
C GLU A 493 5.99 -10.69 14.97
N HIS A 494 5.30 -11.64 15.63
CA HIS A 494 4.75 -11.50 16.98
C HIS A 494 3.89 -10.23 17.17
N LEU A 495 3.23 -9.78 16.10
CA LEU A 495 2.37 -8.60 16.15
C LEU A 495 0.99 -8.98 16.68
N PRO A 496 0.53 -8.41 17.81
CA PRO A 496 -0.74 -8.77 18.43
C PRO A 496 -1.92 -8.69 17.45
N LEU A 497 -1.96 -7.66 16.61
CA LEU A 497 -3.05 -7.44 15.66
C LEU A 497 -3.06 -8.48 14.53
N ALA A 498 -1.88 -8.89 14.04
CA ALA A 498 -1.76 -9.92 13.01
C ALA A 498 -2.11 -11.31 13.56
N LEU A 499 -1.71 -11.61 14.80
CA LEU A 499 -2.04 -12.86 15.48
C LEU A 499 -3.55 -12.96 15.76
N ALA A 500 -4.16 -11.88 16.24
CA ALA A 500 -5.61 -11.83 16.47
C ALA A 500 -6.40 -11.97 15.17
N GLN A 501 -5.91 -11.38 14.06
CA GLN A 501 -6.49 -11.57 12.73
C GLN A 501 -6.41 -13.03 12.28
N ALA A 502 -5.23 -13.63 12.37
CA ALA A 502 -5.01 -15.02 11.99
C ALA A 502 -5.91 -15.96 12.80
N ALA A 503 -6.03 -15.75 14.12
CA ALA A 503 -6.93 -16.51 14.98
C ALA A 503 -8.40 -16.38 14.56
N ALA A 504 -8.87 -15.16 14.30
CA ALA A 504 -10.25 -14.93 13.85
C ALA A 504 -10.54 -15.55 12.47
N PHE A 505 -9.59 -15.48 11.54
CA PHE A 505 -9.71 -16.12 10.22
C PHE A 505 -9.75 -17.65 10.34
N MET A 506 -8.86 -18.23 11.15
CA MET A 506 -8.82 -19.67 11.41
C MET A 506 -10.12 -20.17 12.06
N GLU A 507 -10.65 -19.44 13.04
CA GLU A 507 -11.93 -19.75 13.69
C GLU A 507 -13.10 -19.68 12.70
N ALA A 508 -13.19 -18.60 11.91
CA ALA A 508 -14.28 -18.40 10.94
C ALA A 508 -14.30 -19.46 9.82
N ASN A 509 -13.13 -19.99 9.45
CA ASN A 509 -12.99 -20.98 8.37
C ASN A 509 -12.78 -22.41 8.88
N THR A 510 -12.87 -22.66 10.20
CA THR A 510 -12.61 -23.97 10.82
C THR A 510 -11.28 -24.60 10.39
N MET A 511 -10.22 -23.79 10.39
CA MET A 511 -8.88 -24.13 9.88
C MET A 511 -7.87 -24.29 11.00
N GLY A 512 -6.96 -25.26 10.87
CA GLY A 512 -5.86 -25.49 11.82
C GLY A 512 -4.66 -24.56 11.61
N VAL A 513 -3.76 -24.46 12.61
CA VAL A 513 -2.53 -23.65 12.52
C VAL A 513 -1.61 -24.14 11.40
N GLY A 514 -1.43 -25.45 11.26
CA GLY A 514 -0.66 -26.06 10.17
C GLY A 514 -1.18 -25.70 8.77
N GLU A 515 -2.50 -25.78 8.55
CA GLU A 515 -3.15 -25.43 7.27
C GLU A 515 -2.97 -23.93 6.96
N TYR A 516 -3.12 -23.06 7.96
CA TYR A 516 -2.89 -21.63 7.80
C TYR A 516 -1.41 -21.32 7.51
N LEU A 517 -0.48 -22.04 8.14
CA LEU A 517 0.95 -21.93 7.86
C LEU A 517 1.30 -22.34 6.42
N GLU A 518 0.67 -23.38 5.88
CA GLU A 518 0.82 -23.78 4.48
C GLU A 518 0.32 -22.67 3.53
N MET A 519 -0.83 -22.07 3.80
CA MET A 519 -1.31 -20.92 3.02
C MET A 519 -0.33 -19.74 3.07
N LEU A 520 0.27 -19.46 4.24
CA LEU A 520 1.30 -18.43 4.34
C LEU A 520 2.58 -18.82 3.60
N ARG A 521 2.90 -20.11 3.40
CA ARG A 521 4.10 -20.60 2.67
C ARG A 521 4.01 -20.40 1.17
N ASP A 522 2.81 -20.29 0.63
CA ASP A 522 2.57 -20.30 -0.82
C ASP A 522 3.15 -19.07 -1.54
N SER A 523 2.86 -17.85 -1.06
CA SER A 523 3.52 -16.64 -1.57
C SER A 523 3.42 -15.45 -0.62
N ASP A 524 4.35 -14.50 -0.77
CA ASP A 524 4.29 -13.19 -0.12
C ASP A 524 3.01 -12.41 -0.49
N GLN A 525 2.40 -12.70 -1.64
CA GLN A 525 1.11 -12.14 -2.05
C GLN A 525 -0.05 -12.72 -1.20
N THR A 526 -0.02 -14.03 -0.93
CA THR A 526 -1.02 -14.70 -0.08
C THR A 526 -1.03 -14.13 1.34
N VAL A 527 0.15 -13.85 1.91
CA VAL A 527 0.26 -13.18 3.22
C VAL A 527 -0.43 -11.81 3.21
N VAL A 528 -0.25 -11.05 2.13
CA VAL A 528 -0.80 -9.71 1.99
C VAL A 528 -2.30 -9.71 1.70
N ASP A 529 -2.81 -10.72 1.01
CA ASP A 529 -4.24 -10.89 0.79
C ASP A 529 -4.93 -11.30 2.09
N LEU A 530 -4.38 -12.27 2.82
CA LEU A 530 -4.86 -12.67 4.14
C LEU A 530 -4.85 -11.51 5.15
N LEU A 531 -3.76 -10.73 5.21
CA LEU A 531 -3.65 -9.54 6.08
C LEU A 531 -4.44 -8.32 5.55
N GLY A 532 -4.96 -8.43 4.33
CA GLY A 532 -5.81 -7.45 3.66
C GLY A 532 -7.31 -7.71 3.83
N GLU A 533 -7.68 -8.85 4.43
CA GLU A 533 -9.07 -9.16 4.75
C GLU A 533 -9.53 -8.50 6.06
N ASP A 534 -10.78 -8.04 6.05
CA ASP A 534 -11.43 -7.46 7.22
C ASP A 534 -11.79 -8.56 8.22
N PHE A 535 -11.56 -8.30 9.51
CA PHE A 535 -11.85 -9.27 10.58
C PHE A 535 -12.42 -8.59 11.83
N GLU A 536 -13.35 -9.27 12.49
CA GLU A 536 -13.94 -8.84 13.76
C GLU A 536 -13.24 -9.54 14.93
N THR A 537 -12.86 -8.78 15.97
CA THR A 537 -12.29 -9.32 17.23
C THR A 537 -12.91 -8.63 18.44
N VAL A 538 -12.95 -9.35 19.58
CA VAL A 538 -13.48 -8.83 20.84
C VAL A 538 -12.65 -7.61 21.31
N GLY A 539 -13.29 -6.45 21.42
CA GLY A 539 -12.65 -5.19 21.81
C GLY A 539 -12.30 -4.25 20.65
N ARG A 540 -12.51 -4.66 19.40
CA ARG A 540 -12.34 -3.81 18.21
C ARG A 540 -13.65 -3.09 17.82
N ASP A 541 -13.52 -1.91 17.23
CA ASP A 541 -14.66 -1.15 16.72
C ASP A 541 -15.38 -1.92 15.60
N ARG A 542 -16.62 -2.34 15.86
CA ARG A 542 -17.49 -3.03 14.89
C ARG A 542 -17.85 -2.16 13.68
N SER A 543 -17.63 -0.85 13.74
CA SER A 543 -17.97 0.08 12.66
C SER A 543 -16.88 0.22 11.58
N ALA A 544 -15.68 -0.33 11.81
CA ALA A 544 -14.60 -0.38 10.82
C ALA A 544 -13.59 -1.51 11.15
N PRO A 545 -13.86 -2.78 10.79
CA PRO A 545 -12.80 -3.77 10.74
C PRO A 545 -11.80 -3.29 9.69
N ARG A 546 -10.64 -2.77 10.11
CA ARG A 546 -9.56 -2.45 9.18
C ARG A 546 -8.66 -3.66 9.08
N ALA A 547 -8.47 -4.20 7.89
CA ALA A 547 -7.39 -5.17 7.69
C ALA A 547 -6.05 -4.62 8.23
N VAL A 548 -5.15 -5.49 8.69
CA VAL A 548 -3.80 -5.07 9.14
C VAL A 548 -3.13 -4.23 8.05
N ALA A 549 -3.24 -4.67 6.78
CA ALA A 549 -2.72 -3.94 5.63
C ALA A 549 -3.31 -2.52 5.48
N GLU A 550 -4.60 -2.32 5.74
CA GLU A 550 -5.22 -0.98 5.69
C GLU A 550 -4.66 -0.02 6.75
N THR A 551 -4.42 -0.54 7.95
CA THR A 551 -3.86 0.25 9.05
C THR A 551 -2.47 0.79 8.69
N TRP A 552 -1.66 -0.04 8.02
CA TRP A 552 -0.37 0.34 7.47
C TRP A 552 -0.48 1.33 6.31
N MET A 553 -1.43 1.13 5.38
CA MET A 553 -1.66 2.05 4.25
C MET A 553 -2.00 3.47 4.73
N VAL A 554 -2.80 3.61 5.79
CA VAL A 554 -3.12 4.93 6.35
C VAL A 554 -1.86 5.66 6.86
N SER A 555 -0.97 4.96 7.55
CA SER A 555 0.31 5.53 7.99
C SER A 555 1.24 5.86 6.82
N PHE A 556 1.26 5.02 5.78
CA PHE A 556 2.05 5.28 4.58
C PHE A 556 1.58 6.53 3.83
N GLU A 557 0.27 6.72 3.67
CA GLU A 557 -0.30 7.94 3.08
C GLU A 557 0.02 9.18 3.91
N GLN A 558 0.05 9.06 5.25
CA GLN A 558 0.46 10.14 6.13
C GLN A 558 1.94 10.51 5.94
N ILE A 559 2.83 9.51 5.84
CA ILE A 559 4.25 9.72 5.51
C ILE A 559 4.39 10.41 4.17
N LYS A 560 3.64 9.98 3.15
CA LYS A 560 3.66 10.56 1.81
C LYS A 560 3.25 12.05 1.82
N LYS A 561 2.23 12.40 2.62
CA LYS A 561 1.82 13.81 2.82
C LYS A 561 2.92 14.62 3.50
N GLN A 562 3.51 14.11 4.57
CA GLN A 562 4.54 14.81 5.34
C GLN A 562 5.87 14.92 4.57
N SER A 563 6.23 13.87 3.83
CA SER A 563 7.45 13.81 3.03
C SER A 563 7.30 12.81 1.89
N PRO A 564 7.04 13.30 0.66
CA PRO A 564 7.03 12.45 -0.54
C PRO A 564 8.32 11.64 -0.70
N LEU A 565 9.47 12.24 -0.35
CA LEU A 565 10.77 11.57 -0.38
C LEU A 565 10.84 10.39 0.62
N ALA A 566 10.25 10.50 1.81
CA ALA A 566 10.23 9.38 2.76
C ALA A 566 9.40 8.21 2.23
N ALA A 567 8.25 8.48 1.63
CA ALA A 567 7.44 7.46 0.98
C ALA A 567 8.19 6.82 -0.22
N GLU A 568 8.85 7.63 -1.05
CA GLU A 568 9.68 7.15 -2.17
C GLU A 568 10.83 6.26 -1.68
N LEU A 569 11.54 6.66 -0.64
CA LEU A 569 12.62 5.86 -0.05
C LEU A 569 12.11 4.56 0.56
N LEU A 570 10.96 4.55 1.25
CA LEU A 570 10.37 3.30 1.77
C LEU A 570 9.95 2.37 0.63
N SER A 571 9.41 2.95 -0.45
CA SER A 571 9.06 2.21 -1.67
C SER A 571 10.29 1.61 -2.33
N LEU A 572 11.39 2.37 -2.43
CA LEU A 572 12.67 1.90 -2.95
C LEU A 572 13.28 0.78 -2.08
N MET A 573 13.32 0.99 -0.75
CA MET A 573 13.79 -0.03 0.20
C MET A 573 13.00 -1.33 0.10
N SER A 574 11.74 -1.25 -0.32
CA SER A 574 10.92 -2.45 -0.47
C SER A 574 11.46 -3.42 -1.53
N PHE A 575 12.27 -2.98 -2.50
CA PHE A 575 12.85 -3.84 -3.53
C PHE A 575 14.06 -4.66 -3.05
N PHE A 576 14.74 -4.20 -2.00
CA PHE A 576 15.93 -4.86 -1.44
C PHE A 576 15.59 -5.89 -0.35
N ASP A 577 16.60 -6.65 0.10
CA ASP A 577 16.44 -7.45 1.32
C ASP A 577 16.03 -6.57 2.51
N ARG A 578 15.20 -7.13 3.38
CA ARG A 578 14.57 -6.41 4.49
C ARG A 578 15.55 -5.99 5.58
N GLN A 579 16.70 -6.64 5.69
CA GLN A 579 17.71 -6.36 6.72
C GLN A 579 18.96 -5.76 6.11
N ALA A 580 19.68 -4.97 6.90
CA ALA A 580 21.00 -4.45 6.55
C ALA A 580 21.09 -3.59 5.27
N ILE A 581 20.00 -2.92 4.86
CA ILE A 581 19.96 -2.05 3.67
C ILE A 581 20.99 -0.92 3.79
N PRO A 582 21.95 -0.81 2.87
CA PRO A 582 22.96 0.25 2.88
C PRO A 582 22.32 1.63 2.60
N VAL A 583 22.68 2.65 3.38
CA VAL A 583 22.20 4.02 3.16
C VAL A 583 22.64 4.56 1.79
N GLU A 584 23.79 4.12 1.28
CA GLU A 584 24.27 4.49 -0.05
C GLU A 584 23.30 4.12 -1.18
N PHE A 585 22.54 3.03 -1.04
CA PHE A 585 21.52 2.65 -2.03
C PHE A 585 20.40 3.69 -2.13
N LEU A 586 20.20 4.46 -1.07
CA LEU A 586 19.15 5.48 -0.95
C LEU A 586 19.64 6.89 -1.31
N VAL A 587 20.96 7.06 -1.41
CA VAL A 587 21.60 8.35 -1.72
C VAL A 587 22.00 8.46 -3.19
N SER A 588 22.08 7.35 -3.94
CA SER A 588 22.36 7.37 -5.38
C SER A 588 21.19 7.95 -6.21
N ASN A 589 21.46 8.62 -7.33
CA ASN A 589 20.48 9.07 -8.35
C ASN A 589 21.10 9.12 -9.74
N SER A 590 22.19 8.40 -9.97
CA SER A 590 22.87 8.38 -11.27
C SER A 590 21.91 8.11 -12.43
N THR A 591 20.81 7.39 -12.17
CA THR A 591 19.84 6.93 -13.17
C THR A 591 18.42 7.48 -13.00
N GLN A 592 18.16 8.38 -12.05
CA GLN A 592 16.81 8.85 -11.75
C GLN A 592 16.31 9.81 -12.84
N GLY A 593 15.18 9.48 -13.46
CA GLY A 593 14.56 10.31 -14.51
C GLY A 593 15.18 10.16 -15.91
N LEU A 594 16.05 9.17 -16.14
CA LEU A 594 16.55 8.85 -17.47
C LEU A 594 15.42 8.29 -18.35
N ASP A 595 15.38 8.75 -19.60
CA ASP A 595 14.61 8.11 -20.66
C ASP A 595 15.29 6.81 -21.13
N GLU A 596 14.64 6.02 -21.99
CA GLU A 596 15.19 4.73 -22.42
C GLU A 596 16.58 4.84 -23.07
N LYS A 597 16.82 5.88 -23.87
CA LYS A 597 18.14 6.12 -24.47
C LYS A 597 19.20 6.46 -23.42
N GLY A 598 18.85 7.26 -22.41
CA GLY A 598 19.73 7.55 -21.29
C GLY A 598 20.07 6.30 -20.48
N LYS A 599 19.09 5.40 -20.27
CA LYS A 599 19.30 4.11 -19.61
C LYS A 599 20.26 3.22 -20.41
N GLU A 600 20.08 3.13 -21.73
CA GLU A 600 20.97 2.39 -22.64
C GLU A 600 22.40 2.94 -22.60
N MET A 601 22.59 4.26 -22.72
CA MET A 601 23.92 4.89 -22.66
C MET A 601 24.62 4.64 -21.33
N TRP A 602 23.88 4.72 -20.22
CA TRP A 602 24.42 4.40 -18.90
C TRP A 602 24.85 2.95 -18.80
N LEU A 603 24.04 2.00 -19.31
CA LEU A 603 24.38 0.57 -19.33
C LEU A 603 25.60 0.27 -20.18
N HIS A 604 25.71 0.86 -21.37
CA HIS A 604 26.91 0.74 -22.19
C HIS A 604 28.14 1.23 -21.43
N GLY A 605 28.03 2.34 -20.69
CA GLY A 605 29.12 2.79 -19.81
C GLY A 605 29.50 1.76 -18.73
N ILE A 606 28.53 1.06 -18.13
CA ILE A 606 28.81 0.00 -17.14
C ILE A 606 29.48 -1.22 -17.80
N ILE A 607 29.01 -1.61 -18.98
CA ILE A 607 29.52 -2.75 -19.76
C ILE A 607 30.91 -2.45 -20.34
N ASP A 608 31.15 -1.26 -20.88
CA ASP A 608 32.46 -0.88 -21.44
C ASP A 608 33.53 -0.72 -20.35
N ASN A 609 33.10 -0.41 -19.12
CA ASN A 609 33.97 -0.39 -17.95
C ASN A 609 34.19 -1.80 -17.36
N TYR A 610 33.43 -2.80 -17.80
CA TYR A 610 33.68 -4.19 -17.43
C TYR A 610 34.92 -4.69 -18.14
N LYS A 611 35.99 -4.86 -17.36
CA LYS A 611 37.30 -5.34 -17.85
C LYS A 611 37.87 -6.37 -16.88
N PRO A 612 37.34 -7.60 -16.83
CA PRO A 612 37.83 -8.64 -15.94
C PRO A 612 39.30 -9.04 -16.21
N TRP A 613 39.87 -8.62 -17.35
CA TRP A 613 41.24 -8.93 -17.80
C TRP A 613 42.28 -7.79 -17.62
N ILE A 614 41.90 -6.57 -17.23
CA ILE A 614 42.86 -5.45 -17.07
C ILE A 614 43.25 -5.25 -15.60
N SER A 615 44.57 -5.21 -15.35
CA SER A 615 45.12 -4.62 -14.13
C SER A 615 44.88 -3.11 -14.16
N VAL A 616 43.84 -2.64 -13.47
CA VAL A 616 43.77 -1.22 -13.14
C VAL A 616 44.91 -0.99 -12.15
N GLY A 617 45.94 -0.27 -12.57
CA GLY A 617 47.03 0.14 -11.67
C GLY A 617 46.43 0.75 -10.41
N PHE A 618 47.01 0.43 -9.25
CA PHE A 618 46.62 0.94 -7.94
C PHE A 618 46.13 2.38 -8.03
N SER A 619 44.81 2.59 -8.14
CA SER A 619 44.26 3.88 -7.80
C SER A 619 44.37 3.95 -6.29
N ASP A 620 45.08 4.97 -5.87
CA ASP A 620 45.35 5.25 -4.48
C ASP A 620 44.03 5.36 -3.71
N LYS A 621 43.63 4.28 -3.02
CA LYS A 621 42.50 4.28 -2.07
C LYS A 621 42.78 5.18 -0.85
N SER A 622 43.92 5.91 -0.79
CA SER A 622 44.12 7.00 0.18
C SER A 622 43.15 8.17 0.00
N LYS A 623 42.40 8.23 -1.11
CA LYS A 623 41.15 9.00 -1.15
C LYS A 623 40.02 8.21 -0.50
N GLN A 624 40.18 7.89 0.80
CA GLN A 624 39.00 7.90 1.66
C GLN A 624 38.30 9.25 1.44
N PRO A 625 36.96 9.31 1.42
CA PRO A 625 36.28 10.59 1.52
C PRO A 625 36.71 11.20 2.86
N THR A 626 37.73 12.06 2.83
CA THR A 626 37.94 13.05 3.88
C THR A 626 36.59 13.68 4.12
N ALA A 627 36.08 13.60 5.35
CA ALA A 627 34.78 14.09 5.79
C ALA A 627 34.37 15.37 5.04
N LYS A 628 33.76 15.20 3.86
CA LYS A 628 33.22 16.29 3.08
C LYS A 628 31.90 16.57 3.74
N GLY A 629 31.70 17.84 4.11
CA GLY A 629 30.43 18.30 4.64
C GLY A 629 29.28 17.73 3.81
N TRP A 630 28.25 17.28 4.52
CA TRP A 630 27.11 16.56 3.95
C TRP A 630 26.62 17.25 2.69
N SER A 631 26.45 16.50 1.61
CA SER A 631 25.75 17.06 0.46
C SER A 631 24.32 17.43 0.87
N TRP A 632 23.75 18.48 0.27
CA TRP A 632 22.35 18.86 0.51
C TRP A 632 21.38 17.69 0.30
N ARG A 633 21.75 16.69 -0.52
CA ARG A 633 20.96 15.49 -0.76
C ARG A 633 21.04 14.48 0.39
N GLU A 634 22.23 14.20 0.91
CA GLU A 634 22.41 13.35 2.10
C GLU A 634 21.63 13.91 3.30
N ALA A 635 21.62 15.24 3.45
CA ALA A 635 20.81 15.90 4.48
C ALA A 635 19.30 15.67 4.29
N ARG A 636 18.79 15.73 3.04
CA ARG A 636 17.39 15.44 2.72
C ARG A 636 17.02 13.97 2.97
N VAL A 637 17.88 13.04 2.54
CA VAL A 637 17.69 11.60 2.77
C VAL A 637 17.68 11.31 4.27
N LYS A 638 18.63 11.87 5.04
CA LYS A 638 18.64 11.71 6.51
C LYS A 638 17.38 12.27 7.18
N LYS A 639 16.86 13.41 6.72
CA LYS A 639 15.59 13.97 7.21
C LYS A 639 14.42 13.01 6.91
N ALA A 640 14.34 12.48 5.69
CA ALA A 640 13.32 11.53 5.28
C ALA A 640 13.41 10.21 6.07
N LEU A 641 14.62 9.67 6.26
CA LEU A 641 14.86 8.51 7.13
C LEU A 641 14.48 8.77 8.59
N GLY A 642 14.67 10.00 9.08
CA GLY A 642 14.22 10.41 10.40
C GLY A 642 12.69 10.32 10.56
N ILE A 643 11.93 10.61 9.51
CA ILE A 643 10.47 10.44 9.49
C ILE A 643 10.12 8.95 9.49
N LEU A 644 10.74 8.14 8.65
CA LEU A 644 10.48 6.69 8.62
C LEU A 644 10.79 6.00 9.95
N LYS A 645 11.87 6.40 10.62
CA LYS A 645 12.23 5.96 11.97
C LYS A 645 11.23 6.44 13.02
N ALA A 646 10.70 7.65 12.88
CA ALA A 646 9.69 8.19 13.79
C ALA A 646 8.40 7.38 13.75
N PHE A 647 8.04 6.84 12.58
CA PHE A 647 6.88 5.95 12.41
C PHE A 647 7.23 4.45 12.61
N SER A 648 8.45 4.15 13.07
CA SER A 648 8.94 2.77 13.27
C SER A 648 8.86 1.85 12.04
N PHE A 649 8.75 2.41 10.83
CA PHE A 649 8.80 1.63 9.58
C PHE A 649 10.21 1.13 9.25
N VAL A 650 11.21 1.82 9.79
CA VAL A 650 12.62 1.52 9.56
C VAL A 650 13.37 1.59 10.89
N THR A 651 14.18 0.58 11.17
CA THR A 651 15.12 0.59 12.29
C THR A 651 16.54 0.77 11.76
N ALA A 652 17.43 1.34 12.57
CA ALA A 652 18.83 1.53 12.21
C ALA A 652 19.72 0.55 12.98
N GLY A 653 20.57 -0.18 12.25
CA GLY A 653 21.65 -0.98 12.81
C GLY A 653 22.82 -0.14 13.32
N ALA A 654 23.73 -0.79 14.05
CA ALA A 654 24.92 -0.16 14.60
C ALA A 654 25.89 0.38 13.53
N ASP A 655 25.85 -0.18 12.32
CA ASP A 655 26.67 0.16 11.15
C ASP A 655 25.98 1.17 10.20
N LEU A 656 24.96 1.89 10.68
CA LEU A 656 24.09 2.77 9.89
C LEU A 656 23.20 2.05 8.86
N SER A 657 23.25 0.72 8.76
CA SER A 657 22.33 -0.02 7.90
C SER A 657 20.88 0.12 8.36
N LEU A 658 19.95 -0.06 7.44
CA LEU A 658 18.53 0.09 7.72
C LEU A 658 17.84 -1.26 7.60
N SER A 659 16.89 -1.52 8.50
CA SER A 659 16.02 -2.69 8.38
C SER A 659 14.57 -2.23 8.25
N VAL A 660 13.85 -2.85 7.33
CA VAL A 660 12.41 -2.67 7.12
C VAL A 660 11.71 -3.91 7.65
N HIS A 661 10.64 -3.70 8.41
CA HIS A 661 9.81 -4.80 8.89
C HIS A 661 9.24 -5.61 7.70
N ARG A 662 9.13 -6.95 7.81
CA ARG A 662 8.74 -7.77 6.65
C ARG A 662 7.33 -7.42 6.17
N LEU A 663 6.35 -7.32 7.06
CA LEU A 663 4.99 -6.90 6.70
C LEU A 663 4.95 -5.52 6.01
N VAL A 664 5.72 -4.54 6.50
CA VAL A 664 5.83 -3.22 5.86
C VAL A 664 6.30 -3.37 4.42
N ARG A 665 7.39 -4.12 4.20
CA ARG A 665 7.92 -4.37 2.86
C ARG A 665 6.87 -4.96 1.93
N LEU A 666 6.11 -5.94 2.41
CA LEU A 666 5.08 -6.62 1.63
C LEU A 666 3.90 -5.71 1.27
N VAL A 667 3.36 -4.99 2.25
CA VAL A 667 2.24 -4.07 2.02
C VAL A 667 2.65 -2.91 1.11
N THR A 668 3.87 -2.38 1.26
CA THR A 668 4.40 -1.35 0.37
C THR A 668 4.52 -1.85 -1.07
N ARG A 669 4.98 -3.09 -1.30
CA ARG A 669 5.02 -3.70 -2.64
C ARG A 669 3.61 -3.83 -3.24
N LYS A 670 2.62 -4.29 -2.47
CA LYS A 670 1.21 -4.38 -2.92
C LYS A 670 0.66 -3.01 -3.31
N TRP A 671 0.95 -1.98 -2.51
CA TRP A 671 0.50 -0.62 -2.78
C TRP A 671 1.08 -0.10 -4.10
N LEU A 672 2.37 -0.38 -4.38
CA LEU A 672 3.01 -0.02 -5.64
C LEU A 672 2.36 -0.69 -6.87
N GLU A 673 1.62 -1.79 -6.71
CA GLU A 673 0.88 -2.39 -7.85
C GLU A 673 -0.22 -1.49 -8.39
N ARG A 674 -0.72 -0.52 -7.60
CA ARG A 674 -1.73 0.46 -8.04
C ARG A 674 -1.16 1.52 -8.99
N ASP A 675 0.13 1.82 -8.89
CA ASP A 675 0.84 2.74 -9.77
C ASP A 675 1.97 2.03 -10.51
N ARG A 676 1.59 1.40 -11.63
CA ARG A 676 2.51 0.62 -12.46
C ARG A 676 3.72 1.42 -12.92
N ARG A 677 3.51 2.67 -13.36
CA ARG A 677 4.60 3.53 -13.87
C ARG A 677 5.58 3.94 -12.76
N GLY A 678 5.04 4.32 -11.59
CA GLY A 678 5.87 4.64 -10.43
C GLY A 678 6.68 3.43 -9.94
N ARG A 679 6.06 2.25 -9.92
CA ARG A 679 6.73 0.99 -9.56
C ARG A 679 7.87 0.65 -10.51
N ASP A 680 7.65 0.72 -11.82
CA ASP A 680 8.67 0.37 -12.83
C ASP A 680 9.87 1.34 -12.75
N SER A 681 9.61 2.64 -12.56
CA SER A 681 10.67 3.63 -12.33
C SER A 681 11.49 3.35 -11.06
N LEU A 682 10.85 2.94 -9.96
CA LEU A 682 11.53 2.60 -8.71
C LEU A 682 12.29 1.28 -8.80
N TYR A 683 11.74 0.31 -9.52
CA TYR A 683 12.41 -0.97 -9.80
C TYR A 683 13.67 -0.75 -10.64
N TRP A 684 13.59 0.06 -11.71
CA TRP A 684 14.77 0.48 -12.48
C TRP A 684 15.81 1.15 -11.58
N HIS A 685 15.38 2.01 -10.66
CA HIS A 685 16.30 2.67 -9.74
C HIS A 685 16.97 1.66 -8.78
N ALA A 686 16.22 0.74 -8.19
CA ALA A 686 16.76 -0.33 -7.34
C ALA A 686 17.76 -1.21 -8.11
N LEU A 687 17.41 -1.58 -9.34
CA LEU A 687 18.23 -2.42 -10.20
C LEU A 687 19.53 -1.72 -10.59
N SER A 688 19.46 -0.48 -11.07
CA SER A 688 20.65 0.28 -11.46
C SER A 688 21.59 0.56 -10.30
N VAL A 689 21.06 0.88 -9.12
CA VAL A 689 21.85 1.07 -7.88
C VAL A 689 22.54 -0.24 -7.47
N ALA A 690 21.81 -1.36 -7.50
CA ALA A 690 22.40 -2.67 -7.20
C ALA A 690 23.50 -3.03 -8.22
N THR A 691 23.27 -2.79 -9.52
CA THR A 691 24.26 -3.02 -10.58
C THR A 691 25.50 -2.14 -10.42
N GLU A 692 25.34 -0.88 -10.07
CA GLU A 692 26.45 0.06 -9.86
C GLU A 692 27.27 -0.30 -8.62
N ALA A 693 26.59 -0.62 -7.51
CA ALA A 693 27.24 -0.89 -6.23
C ALA A 693 27.83 -2.30 -6.13
N PHE A 694 27.25 -3.29 -6.81
CA PHE A 694 27.76 -4.66 -6.75
C PHE A 694 29.09 -4.75 -7.52
N PRO A 695 30.19 -5.17 -6.85
CA PRO A 695 31.52 -5.11 -7.44
C PRO A 695 31.67 -6.15 -8.55
N TYR A 696 32.55 -5.83 -9.51
CA TYR A 696 33.02 -6.82 -10.46
C TYR A 696 33.99 -7.79 -9.81
N SER A 697 33.93 -9.04 -10.24
CA SER A 697 34.75 -10.13 -9.75
C SER A 697 36.15 -10.12 -10.41
N ASN A 698 36.93 -9.04 -10.24
CA ASN A 698 38.27 -8.97 -10.82
C ASN A 698 39.28 -9.79 -9.99
N LEU A 699 39.98 -10.71 -10.66
CA LEU A 699 41.05 -11.58 -10.13
C LEU A 699 42.27 -10.82 -9.57
N ASP A 700 42.43 -9.54 -9.91
CA ASP A 700 43.70 -8.82 -9.80
C ASP A 700 43.83 -7.91 -8.57
N VAL A 701 42.73 -7.29 -8.18
CA VAL A 701 42.68 -6.23 -7.17
C VAL A 701 41.53 -6.60 -6.26
N GLY A 702 41.80 -6.73 -4.96
CA GLY A 702 40.87 -7.27 -3.98
C GLY A 702 39.44 -6.86 -4.29
N VAL A 703 38.68 -7.82 -4.84
CA VAL A 703 37.23 -7.75 -4.89
C VAL A 703 36.84 -7.31 -3.50
N ASP A 704 36.01 -6.27 -3.42
CA ASP A 704 35.46 -5.86 -2.14
C ASP A 704 34.47 -6.95 -1.71
N TRP A 705 35.02 -8.09 -1.28
CA TRP A 705 34.32 -9.32 -0.94
C TRP A 705 33.36 -9.08 0.21
N GLU A 706 33.78 -8.24 1.14
CA GLU A 706 32.94 -7.79 2.24
C GLU A 706 31.71 -7.05 1.70
N THR A 707 31.91 -6.11 0.78
CA THR A 707 30.81 -5.40 0.10
C THR A 707 29.94 -6.32 -0.76
N ALA A 708 30.54 -7.23 -1.53
CA ALA A 708 29.81 -8.19 -2.37
C ALA A 708 28.95 -9.14 -1.52
N ALA A 709 29.51 -9.71 -0.45
CA ALA A 709 28.79 -10.56 0.48
C ALA A 709 27.67 -9.79 1.21
N LYS A 710 27.94 -8.53 1.58
CA LYS A 710 26.96 -7.62 2.17
C LYS A 710 25.80 -7.32 1.20
N TYR A 711 26.07 -7.16 -0.09
CA TYR A 711 25.06 -6.75 -1.08
C TYR A 711 24.34 -7.90 -1.75
N LEU A 712 24.89 -9.11 -1.69
CA LEU A 712 24.31 -10.30 -2.32
C LEU A 712 22.84 -10.55 -1.90
N PRO A 713 22.43 -10.48 -0.62
CA PRO A 713 21.02 -10.63 -0.25
C PRO A 713 20.09 -9.62 -0.93
N HIS A 714 20.56 -8.37 -1.08
CA HIS A 714 19.81 -7.33 -1.77
C HIS A 714 19.73 -7.58 -3.29
N VAL A 715 20.82 -8.06 -3.90
CA VAL A 715 20.84 -8.48 -5.31
C VAL A 715 19.85 -9.63 -5.54
N SER A 716 19.87 -10.66 -4.71
CA SER A 716 18.93 -11.78 -4.78
C SER A 716 17.48 -11.29 -4.63
N SER A 717 17.21 -10.36 -3.72
CA SER A 717 15.87 -9.77 -3.56
C SER A 717 15.42 -9.03 -4.82
N VAL A 718 16.27 -8.18 -5.42
CA VAL A 718 15.91 -7.39 -6.60
C VAL A 718 15.74 -8.30 -7.83
N VAL A 719 16.65 -9.26 -8.04
CA VAL A 719 16.63 -10.20 -9.18
C VAL A 719 15.46 -11.18 -9.10
N GLY A 720 15.09 -11.60 -7.89
CA GLY A 720 14.02 -12.57 -7.62
C GLY A 720 12.60 -12.01 -7.76
N LEU A 721 12.44 -10.70 -7.95
CA LEU A 721 11.13 -10.11 -8.21
C LEU A 721 10.62 -10.52 -9.61
N GLN A 722 9.54 -11.31 -9.64
CA GLN A 722 8.90 -11.70 -10.90
C GLN A 722 8.40 -10.47 -11.66
N GLN A 723 8.83 -10.40 -12.93
CA GLN A 723 8.26 -9.50 -13.94
C GLN A 723 6.87 -10.02 -14.31
N ARG A 724 5.79 -9.29 -13.99
CA ARG A 724 4.44 -9.63 -14.49
C ARG A 724 4.40 -9.45 -16.01
N SER A 725 3.77 -10.41 -16.70
CA SER A 725 3.74 -10.53 -18.15
C SER A 725 3.35 -9.24 -18.87
N GLY A 726 4.30 -8.72 -19.68
CA GLY A 726 4.10 -7.64 -20.65
C GLY A 726 4.72 -6.29 -20.25
N GLY A 727 5.98 -6.01 -20.64
CA GLY A 727 6.47 -4.63 -20.76
C GLY A 727 7.85 -4.25 -20.20
N ALA A 728 8.72 -5.17 -19.77
CA ALA A 728 10.08 -4.79 -19.36
C ALA A 728 10.84 -4.18 -20.55
N SER A 729 11.44 -3.00 -20.37
CA SER A 729 12.22 -2.37 -21.44
C SER A 729 13.50 -3.17 -21.75
N ALA A 730 14.07 -3.00 -22.95
CA ALA A 730 15.33 -3.67 -23.29
C ALA A 730 16.45 -3.29 -22.30
N ALA A 731 16.53 -2.02 -21.91
CA ALA A 731 17.47 -1.54 -20.90
C ALA A 731 17.27 -2.22 -19.54
N GLU A 732 16.03 -2.35 -19.06
CA GLU A 732 15.75 -3.07 -17.79
C GLU A 732 16.18 -4.53 -17.83
N ARG A 733 15.83 -5.25 -18.91
CA ARG A 733 16.22 -6.66 -19.08
C ARG A 733 17.74 -6.81 -19.13
N LEU A 734 18.42 -5.93 -19.87
CA LEU A 734 19.88 -5.93 -19.98
C LEU A 734 20.54 -5.59 -18.64
N CYS A 735 20.06 -4.58 -17.92
CA CYS A 735 20.57 -4.21 -16.59
C CYS A 735 20.49 -5.38 -15.59
N ARG A 736 19.36 -6.11 -15.61
CA ARG A 736 19.19 -7.31 -14.79
C ARG A 736 20.16 -8.41 -15.21
N ALA A 737 20.35 -8.61 -16.51
CA ALA A 737 21.31 -9.59 -17.01
C ALA A 737 22.76 -9.25 -16.61
N VAL A 738 23.15 -7.97 -16.66
CA VAL A 738 24.46 -7.50 -16.18
C VAL A 738 24.62 -7.77 -14.68
N LEU A 739 23.63 -7.46 -13.85
CA LEU A 739 23.67 -7.75 -12.42
C LEU A 739 23.78 -9.26 -12.15
N CYS A 740 22.99 -10.07 -12.87
CA CYS A 740 23.05 -11.53 -12.78
C CYS A 740 24.42 -12.08 -13.20
N HIS A 741 25.03 -11.52 -14.25
CA HIS A 741 26.41 -11.87 -14.65
C HIS A 741 27.38 -11.65 -13.49
N LYS A 742 27.40 -10.45 -12.89
CA LYS A 742 28.29 -10.13 -11.76
C LYS A 742 28.07 -11.07 -10.56
N ALA A 743 26.80 -11.32 -10.20
CA ALA A 743 26.45 -12.20 -9.10
C ALA A 743 26.83 -13.67 -9.38
N GLY A 744 26.63 -14.11 -10.62
CA GLY A 744 26.99 -15.45 -11.08
C GLY A 744 28.49 -15.71 -10.98
N GLU A 745 29.31 -14.77 -11.44
CA GLU A 745 30.76 -14.88 -11.28
C GLU A 745 31.17 -14.92 -9.81
N PHE A 746 30.56 -14.08 -8.97
CA PHE A 746 30.79 -14.10 -7.54
C PHE A 746 30.50 -15.48 -6.92
N PHE A 747 29.43 -16.16 -7.36
CA PHE A 747 29.11 -17.52 -6.94
C PHE A 747 30.11 -18.56 -7.46
N CYS A 748 30.58 -18.46 -8.71
CA CYS A 748 31.68 -19.30 -9.22
C CYS A 748 32.90 -19.18 -8.30
N PHE A 749 33.30 -17.96 -7.95
CA PHE A 749 34.44 -17.73 -7.06
C PHE A 749 34.24 -18.23 -5.62
N ARG A 750 33.00 -18.36 -5.14
CA ARG A 750 32.68 -18.98 -3.85
C ARG A 750 32.68 -20.51 -3.90
N GLY A 751 32.83 -21.12 -5.08
CA GLY A 751 32.64 -22.56 -5.24
C GLY A 751 31.17 -22.97 -5.10
N GLN A 752 30.25 -22.09 -5.51
CA GLN A 752 28.79 -22.32 -5.52
C GLN A 752 28.27 -22.37 -6.96
N PRO A 753 28.67 -23.37 -7.76
CA PRO A 753 28.49 -23.32 -9.20
C PRO A 753 27.04 -23.61 -9.66
N ARG A 754 26.20 -24.18 -8.78
CA ARG A 754 24.76 -24.36 -9.05
C ARG A 754 24.02 -23.04 -8.95
N GLU A 755 24.30 -22.28 -7.91
CA GLU A 755 23.78 -20.93 -7.73
C GLU A 755 24.29 -20.01 -8.84
N ALA A 756 25.55 -20.15 -9.26
CA ALA A 756 26.07 -19.41 -10.41
C ALA A 756 25.28 -19.67 -11.70
N GLU A 757 24.96 -20.94 -12.00
CA GLU A 757 24.15 -21.33 -13.15
C GLU A 757 22.75 -20.67 -13.14
N GLU A 758 22.09 -20.62 -11.99
CA GLU A 758 20.76 -20.02 -11.85
C GLU A 758 20.72 -18.54 -12.27
N TYR A 759 21.80 -17.80 -12.02
CA TYR A 759 21.93 -16.39 -12.42
C TYR A 759 22.43 -16.25 -13.87
N LEU A 760 23.42 -17.04 -14.27
CA LEU A 760 24.10 -16.89 -15.57
C LEU A 760 23.26 -17.39 -16.74
N LEU A 761 22.53 -18.50 -16.59
CA LEU A 761 21.74 -19.08 -17.67
C LEU A 761 20.68 -18.12 -18.25
N PRO A 762 19.83 -17.43 -17.44
CA PRO A 762 18.92 -16.43 -17.96
C PRO A 762 19.63 -15.15 -18.43
N ALA A 763 20.80 -14.82 -17.87
CA ALA A 763 21.60 -13.68 -18.29
C ALA A 763 22.12 -13.86 -19.71
N VAL A 764 22.73 -15.00 -20.03
CA VAL A 764 23.23 -15.33 -21.39
C VAL A 764 22.14 -15.13 -22.44
N ARG A 765 20.96 -15.72 -22.22
CA ARG A 765 19.83 -15.62 -23.17
C ARG A 765 19.42 -14.16 -23.42
N THR A 766 19.40 -13.36 -22.36
CA THR A 766 18.98 -11.95 -22.43
C THR A 766 20.04 -11.07 -23.10
N VAL A 767 21.31 -11.30 -22.79
CA VAL A 767 22.42 -10.55 -23.38
C VAL A 767 22.54 -10.86 -24.88
N GLU A 768 22.42 -12.13 -25.28
CA GLU A 768 22.43 -12.50 -26.70
C GLU A 768 21.26 -11.93 -27.49
N ASP A 769 20.05 -11.90 -26.90
CA ASP A 769 18.85 -11.31 -27.51
C ASP A 769 19.00 -9.81 -27.78
N ILE A 770 19.62 -9.07 -26.83
CA ILE A 770 19.66 -7.60 -26.87
C ILE A 770 20.92 -7.07 -27.54
N LEU A 771 22.09 -7.60 -27.18
CA LEU A 771 23.39 -7.13 -27.69
C LEU A 771 23.87 -7.92 -28.92
N GLY A 772 23.32 -9.12 -29.13
CA GLY A 772 23.75 -10.03 -30.18
C GLY A 772 24.87 -10.99 -29.73
N LYS A 773 24.94 -12.15 -30.39
CA LYS A 773 25.89 -13.23 -30.05
C LYS A 773 27.37 -12.88 -30.22
N GLU A 774 27.67 -11.91 -31.08
CA GLU A 774 29.05 -11.46 -31.34
C GLU A 774 29.52 -10.39 -30.37
N HIS A 775 28.63 -9.85 -29.53
CA HIS A 775 29.02 -8.81 -28.58
C HIS A 775 29.98 -9.36 -27.52
N VAL A 776 31.04 -8.61 -27.22
CA VAL A 776 32.11 -9.00 -26.28
C VAL A 776 31.54 -9.46 -24.93
N PHE A 777 30.64 -8.67 -24.33
CA PHE A 777 29.95 -9.03 -23.09
C PHE A 777 29.07 -10.30 -23.18
N ALA A 778 28.48 -10.60 -24.35
CA ALA A 778 27.70 -11.83 -24.54
C ALA A 778 28.59 -13.08 -24.47
N LEU A 779 29.77 -12.99 -25.10
CA LEU A 779 30.78 -14.04 -25.09
C LEU A 779 31.34 -14.27 -23.68
N GLU A 780 31.57 -13.20 -22.91
CA GLU A 780 32.01 -13.29 -21.50
C GLU A 780 30.97 -13.90 -20.57
N THR A 781 29.71 -13.53 -20.75
CA THR A 781 28.62 -14.10 -19.96
C THR A 781 28.50 -15.61 -20.24
N LYS A 782 28.69 -16.03 -21.50
CA LYS A 782 28.76 -17.45 -21.88
C LYS A 782 29.97 -18.17 -21.29
N GLN A 783 31.15 -17.56 -21.34
CA GLN A 783 32.36 -18.11 -20.73
C GLN A 783 32.17 -18.32 -19.22
N SER A 784 31.54 -17.37 -18.54
CA SER A 784 31.22 -17.48 -17.10
C SER A 784 30.23 -18.61 -16.82
N LEU A 785 29.22 -18.82 -17.69
CA LEU A 785 28.33 -19.97 -17.59
C LEU A 785 29.06 -21.30 -17.83
N ALA A 786 29.99 -21.34 -18.78
CA ALA A 786 30.82 -22.52 -19.03
C ALA A 786 31.73 -22.82 -17.83
N GLN A 787 32.28 -21.80 -17.18
CA GLN A 787 33.01 -21.94 -15.92
C GLN A 787 32.12 -22.53 -14.83
N ALA A 788 30.88 -22.05 -14.67
CA ALA A 788 29.94 -22.62 -13.71
C ALA A 788 29.64 -24.10 -13.99
N TYR A 789 29.43 -24.49 -15.24
CA TYR A 789 29.24 -25.90 -15.61
C TYR A 789 30.48 -26.75 -15.36
N PHE A 790 31.65 -26.20 -15.65
CA PHE A 790 32.92 -26.86 -15.39
C PHE A 790 33.16 -27.09 -13.89
N ASP A 791 32.88 -26.10 -13.04
CA ASP A 791 33.02 -26.22 -11.58
C ASP A 791 32.04 -27.23 -10.96
N GLN A 792 30.93 -27.56 -11.65
CA GLN A 792 30.05 -28.69 -11.29
C GLN A 792 30.60 -30.05 -11.78
N GLY A 793 31.55 -30.01 -12.71
CA GLY A 793 32.02 -31.12 -13.53
C GLY A 793 32.76 -32.24 -12.79
N GLU A 794 33.20 -32.02 -11.54
CA GLU A 794 33.69 -33.12 -10.70
C GLU A 794 32.58 -34.14 -10.36
N ILE A 795 31.31 -33.80 -10.63
CA ILE A 795 30.12 -34.62 -10.30
C ILE A 795 29.29 -34.98 -11.55
N ASP A 796 29.41 -34.25 -12.67
CA ASP A 796 28.58 -34.42 -13.88
C ASP A 796 29.38 -34.25 -15.19
N GLU A 797 29.66 -35.36 -15.87
CA GLU A 797 30.37 -35.39 -17.15
C GLU A 797 29.62 -34.66 -18.28
N ALA A 798 28.27 -34.64 -18.24
CA ALA A 798 27.47 -33.94 -19.23
C ALA A 798 27.63 -32.42 -19.11
N LYS A 799 27.81 -31.89 -17.89
CA LYS A 799 28.10 -30.47 -17.66
C LYS A 799 29.48 -30.09 -18.20
N CYS A 800 30.50 -30.94 -18.04
CA CYS A 800 31.81 -30.74 -18.66
C CYS A 800 31.73 -30.67 -20.19
N GLN A 801 30.97 -31.56 -20.82
CA GLN A 801 30.79 -31.57 -22.28
C GLN A 801 30.01 -30.32 -22.76
N GLN A 802 29.01 -29.87 -22.00
CA GLN A 802 28.30 -28.63 -22.28
C GLN A 802 29.22 -27.40 -22.17
N ALA A 803 30.07 -27.33 -21.14
CA ALA A 803 31.05 -26.27 -20.98
C ALA A 803 32.02 -26.21 -22.17
N GLU A 804 32.57 -27.36 -22.59
CA GLU A 804 33.43 -27.46 -23.77
C GLU A 804 32.72 -26.98 -25.03
N SER A 805 31.48 -27.41 -25.26
CA SER A 805 30.70 -26.98 -26.44
C SER A 805 30.46 -25.47 -26.45
N ILE A 806 30.13 -24.86 -25.30
CA ILE A 806 29.92 -23.41 -25.18
C ILE A 806 31.23 -22.66 -25.47
N LEU A 807 32.35 -23.14 -24.94
CA LEU A 807 33.65 -22.51 -25.11
C LEU A 807 34.14 -22.59 -26.56
N LEU A 808 33.97 -23.73 -27.23
CA LEU A 808 34.31 -23.89 -28.65
C LEU A 808 33.48 -22.95 -29.53
N GLU A 809 32.16 -22.87 -29.32
CA GLU A 809 31.29 -21.92 -30.05
C GLU A 809 31.76 -20.47 -29.81
N THR A 810 32.02 -20.11 -28.56
CA THR A 810 32.41 -18.76 -28.16
C THR A 810 33.79 -18.38 -28.73
N LEU A 811 34.72 -19.34 -28.80
CA LEU A 811 36.06 -19.15 -29.37
C LEU A 811 36.03 -19.02 -30.89
N GLU A 812 35.20 -19.79 -31.58
CA GLU A 812 35.00 -19.63 -33.03
C GLU A 812 34.48 -18.23 -33.35
N ILE A 813 33.43 -17.78 -32.64
CA ILE A 813 32.84 -16.46 -32.82
C ILE A 813 33.86 -15.37 -32.51
N SER A 814 34.52 -15.43 -31.35
CA SER A 814 35.47 -14.39 -30.92
C SER A 814 36.70 -14.32 -31.82
N THR A 815 37.23 -15.45 -32.27
CA THR A 815 38.36 -15.51 -33.21
C THR A 815 37.99 -14.88 -34.55
N ARG A 816 36.79 -15.16 -35.07
CA ARG A 816 36.31 -14.58 -36.32
C ARG A 816 36.07 -13.08 -36.20
N ALA A 817 35.43 -12.63 -35.12
CA ALA A 817 34.98 -11.25 -34.95
C ALA A 817 36.11 -10.30 -34.51
N PHE A 818 37.01 -10.76 -33.65
CA PHE A 818 38.02 -9.93 -32.98
C PHE A 818 39.47 -10.38 -33.20
N GLY A 819 39.67 -11.60 -33.71
CA GLY A 819 40.99 -12.20 -33.92
C GLY A 819 41.54 -12.93 -32.70
N GLU A 820 42.50 -13.82 -32.93
CA GLU A 820 43.09 -14.69 -31.89
C GLU A 820 43.75 -13.91 -30.74
N ALA A 821 44.28 -12.72 -31.03
CA ALA A 821 44.99 -11.89 -30.07
C ALA A 821 44.07 -11.03 -29.18
N HIS A 822 42.75 -11.08 -29.40
CA HIS A 822 41.80 -10.32 -28.60
C HIS A 822 41.65 -10.93 -27.19
N GLU A 823 41.44 -10.07 -26.19
CA GLU A 823 41.44 -10.44 -24.77
C GLU A 823 40.36 -11.49 -24.44
N VAL A 824 39.15 -11.35 -25.00
CA VAL A 824 38.05 -12.32 -24.83
C VAL A 824 38.35 -13.71 -25.40
N THR A 825 39.15 -13.78 -26.48
CA THR A 825 39.54 -15.05 -27.12
C THR A 825 40.64 -15.73 -26.31
N ILE A 826 41.62 -14.96 -25.85
CA ILE A 826 42.70 -15.47 -24.99
C ILE A 826 42.15 -16.00 -23.67
N TYR A 827 41.19 -15.29 -23.06
CA TYR A 827 40.55 -15.72 -21.83
C TYR A 827 39.69 -16.98 -22.03
N GLY A 828 38.92 -17.02 -23.12
CA GLY A 828 38.17 -18.21 -23.53
C GLY A 828 39.06 -19.45 -23.74
N ASN A 829 40.26 -19.26 -24.32
CA ASN A 829 41.22 -20.34 -24.48
C ASN A 829 41.69 -20.86 -23.11
N GLY A 830 41.90 -19.97 -22.14
CA GLY A 830 42.23 -20.35 -20.77
C GLY A 830 41.13 -21.18 -20.10
N HIS A 831 39.87 -20.80 -20.27
CA HIS A 831 38.71 -21.59 -19.80
C HIS A 831 38.61 -22.95 -20.48
N LEU A 832 38.84 -23.02 -21.79
CA LEU A 832 38.84 -24.28 -22.54
C LEU A 832 40.00 -25.20 -22.10
N THR A 833 41.18 -24.63 -21.82
CA THR A 833 42.29 -25.39 -21.25
C THR A 833 41.92 -26.02 -19.91
N MET A 834 41.25 -25.28 -19.02
CA MET A 834 40.76 -25.83 -17.75
C MET A 834 39.74 -26.96 -17.99
N ALA A 835 38.80 -26.77 -18.94
CA ALA A 835 37.84 -27.79 -19.36
C ALA A 835 38.53 -29.09 -19.82
N TYR A 836 39.55 -28.99 -20.65
CA TYR A 836 40.35 -30.15 -21.08
C TYR A 836 41.11 -30.81 -19.94
N MET A 837 41.66 -30.03 -19.00
CA MET A 837 42.36 -30.58 -17.85
C MET A 837 41.46 -31.45 -16.97
N ALA A 838 40.23 -31.02 -16.64
CA ALA A 838 39.33 -31.87 -15.83
C ALA A 838 38.89 -33.13 -16.58
N GLN A 839 38.80 -33.08 -17.91
CA GLN A 839 38.52 -34.25 -18.75
C GLN A 839 39.76 -35.14 -18.97
N SER A 840 40.89 -34.85 -18.33
CA SER A 840 42.17 -35.54 -18.55
C SER A 840 42.71 -35.49 -19.99
N LYS A 841 42.22 -34.54 -20.81
CA LYS A 841 42.71 -34.24 -22.17
C LYS A 841 43.97 -33.35 -22.10
N LEU A 842 45.02 -33.86 -21.45
CA LEU A 842 46.21 -33.08 -21.09
C LEU A 842 47.06 -32.65 -22.31
N ALA A 843 47.01 -33.40 -23.41
CA ALA A 843 47.79 -33.07 -24.62
C ALA A 843 47.16 -31.89 -25.36
N GLU A 844 45.83 -31.91 -25.52
CA GLU A 844 45.04 -30.85 -26.12
C GLU A 844 45.12 -29.56 -25.29
N ALA A 845 45.09 -29.70 -23.95
CA ALA A 845 45.30 -28.59 -23.02
C ALA A 845 46.70 -27.95 -23.18
N GLU A 846 47.76 -28.76 -23.29
CA GLU A 846 49.13 -28.29 -23.47
C GLU A 846 49.31 -27.55 -24.80
N GLU A 847 48.84 -28.14 -25.91
CA GLU A 847 48.95 -27.54 -27.25
C GLU A 847 48.26 -26.17 -27.31
N LEU A 848 47.02 -26.10 -26.79
CA LEU A 848 46.25 -24.87 -26.74
C LEU A 848 46.95 -23.79 -25.92
N LEU A 849 47.48 -24.15 -24.74
CA LEU A 849 48.08 -23.20 -23.83
C LEU A 849 49.47 -22.73 -24.27
N LEU A 850 50.26 -23.59 -24.93
CA LEU A 850 51.53 -23.22 -25.58
C LEU A 850 51.28 -22.16 -26.65
N ARG A 851 50.31 -22.41 -27.54
CA ARG A 851 49.90 -21.45 -28.56
C ARG A 851 49.41 -20.13 -27.95
N ASN A 852 48.57 -20.21 -26.91
CA ASN A 852 48.04 -19.02 -26.22
C ASN A 852 49.16 -18.23 -25.52
N THR A 853 50.14 -18.91 -24.91
CA THR A 853 51.30 -18.28 -24.25
C THR A 853 52.19 -17.56 -25.26
N GLU A 854 52.49 -18.17 -26.40
CA GLU A 854 53.27 -17.55 -27.46
C GLU A 854 52.56 -16.32 -28.03
N LEU A 855 51.25 -16.43 -28.26
CA LEU A 855 50.43 -15.32 -28.75
C LEU A 855 50.38 -14.16 -27.74
N CYS A 856 50.20 -14.45 -26.46
CA CYS A 856 50.23 -13.45 -25.39
C CYS A 856 51.60 -12.78 -25.29
N SER A 857 52.67 -13.56 -25.37
CA SER A 857 54.05 -13.06 -25.32
C SER A 857 54.34 -12.09 -26.48
N ARG A 858 53.93 -12.44 -27.70
CA ARG A 858 54.10 -11.58 -28.89
C ARG A 858 53.25 -10.31 -28.82
N THR A 859 52.03 -10.40 -28.31
CA THR A 859 51.07 -9.29 -28.33
C THR A 859 51.26 -8.32 -27.16
N PHE A 860 51.45 -8.84 -25.94
CA PHE A 860 51.48 -8.05 -24.71
C PHE A 860 52.85 -8.01 -24.03
N GLY A 861 53.81 -8.81 -24.50
CA GLY A 861 55.15 -8.96 -23.93
C GLY A 861 55.30 -10.18 -23.03
N GLU A 862 56.53 -10.65 -22.89
CA GLU A 862 56.87 -11.85 -22.10
C GLU A 862 56.54 -11.75 -20.61
N ASP A 863 56.60 -10.54 -20.05
CA ASP A 863 56.32 -10.29 -18.63
C ASP A 863 54.91 -9.68 -18.44
N SER A 864 54.05 -9.77 -19.45
CA SER A 864 52.66 -9.31 -19.38
C SER A 864 51.85 -10.17 -18.41
N HIS A 865 50.74 -9.62 -17.91
CA HIS A 865 49.84 -10.38 -17.06
C HIS A 865 49.35 -11.67 -17.73
N ASN A 866 48.85 -11.57 -18.96
CA ASN A 866 48.24 -12.69 -19.66
C ASN A 866 49.28 -13.80 -19.92
N THR A 867 50.51 -13.41 -20.28
CA THR A 867 51.61 -14.36 -20.52
C THR A 867 51.97 -15.12 -19.24
N LEU A 868 52.13 -14.42 -18.10
CA LEU A 868 52.48 -15.05 -16.83
C LEU A 868 51.39 -15.99 -16.31
N THR A 869 50.11 -15.67 -16.52
CA THR A 869 49.00 -16.56 -16.19
C THR A 869 49.02 -17.83 -17.04
N CYS A 870 49.23 -17.70 -18.36
CA CYS A 870 49.31 -18.87 -19.24
C CYS A 870 50.51 -19.76 -18.89
N MET A 871 51.67 -19.17 -18.62
CA MET A 871 52.84 -19.92 -18.14
C MET A 871 52.58 -20.62 -16.80
N GLY A 872 51.88 -19.96 -15.87
CA GLY A 872 51.49 -20.57 -14.59
C GLY A 872 50.56 -21.78 -14.77
N ASN A 873 49.56 -21.67 -15.66
CA ASN A 873 48.67 -22.78 -15.98
C ASN A 873 49.42 -23.93 -16.69
N LEU A 874 50.42 -23.62 -17.52
CA LEU A 874 51.23 -24.61 -18.23
C LEU A 874 52.11 -25.40 -17.26
N SER A 875 52.65 -24.73 -16.24
CA SER A 875 53.35 -25.40 -15.14
C SER A 875 52.44 -26.39 -14.40
N ILE A 876 51.16 -26.05 -14.21
CA ILE A 876 50.19 -26.99 -13.65
C ILE A 876 50.06 -28.20 -14.60
N ILE A 877 49.81 -28.03 -15.89
CA ILE A 877 49.70 -29.14 -16.86
C ILE A 877 50.92 -30.07 -16.79
N TYR A 878 52.14 -29.52 -16.79
CA TYR A 878 53.37 -30.31 -16.67
C TYR A 878 53.40 -31.14 -15.38
N SER A 879 52.89 -30.60 -14.27
CA SER A 879 52.77 -31.35 -13.02
C SER A 879 51.78 -32.52 -13.12
N TRP A 880 50.65 -32.35 -13.80
CA TRP A 880 49.66 -33.42 -14.02
C TRP A 880 50.20 -34.52 -14.96
N GLN A 881 51.09 -34.16 -15.89
CA GLN A 881 51.81 -35.11 -16.75
C GLN A 881 53.01 -35.78 -16.07
N GLY A 882 53.35 -35.40 -14.83
CA GLY A 882 54.52 -35.93 -14.11
C GLY A 882 55.87 -35.33 -14.53
N ARG A 883 55.88 -34.24 -15.31
CA ARG A 883 57.07 -33.48 -15.73
C ARG A 883 57.45 -32.46 -14.66
N TRP A 884 57.83 -32.95 -13.48
CA TRP A 884 57.99 -32.14 -12.27
C TRP A 884 59.10 -31.09 -12.38
N GLU A 885 60.24 -31.42 -12.98
CA GLU A 885 61.36 -30.49 -13.16
C GLU A 885 60.98 -29.30 -14.06
N GLU A 886 60.26 -29.57 -15.15
CA GLU A 886 59.80 -28.54 -16.08
C GLU A 886 58.71 -27.67 -15.45
N ALA A 887 57.79 -28.29 -14.70
CA ALA A 887 56.77 -27.57 -13.94
C ALA A 887 57.39 -26.62 -12.91
N GLU A 888 58.37 -27.09 -12.14
CA GLU A 888 59.07 -26.32 -11.10
C GLU A 888 59.84 -25.14 -11.70
N ALA A 889 60.67 -25.39 -12.72
CA ALA A 889 61.44 -24.33 -13.39
C ALA A 889 60.53 -23.24 -13.99
N LEU A 890 59.40 -23.63 -14.57
CA LEU A 890 58.44 -22.69 -15.13
C LEU A 890 57.72 -21.89 -14.04
N SER A 891 57.29 -22.53 -12.94
CA SER A 891 56.66 -21.84 -11.81
C SER A 891 57.61 -20.86 -11.10
N GLU A 892 58.89 -21.20 -10.95
CA GLU A 892 59.90 -20.31 -10.38
C GLU A 892 60.13 -19.07 -11.27
N SER A 893 60.22 -19.27 -12.58
CA SER A 893 60.32 -18.19 -13.57
C SER A 893 59.09 -17.26 -13.51
N VAL A 894 57.88 -17.83 -13.44
CA VAL A 894 56.62 -17.07 -13.30
C VAL A 894 56.60 -16.26 -12.01
N LEU A 895 57.01 -16.85 -10.88
CA LEU A 895 57.05 -16.15 -9.59
C LEU A 895 58.06 -15.00 -9.61
N GLU A 896 59.24 -15.20 -10.19
CA GLU A 896 60.27 -14.17 -10.29
C GLU A 896 59.81 -13.00 -11.17
N LYS A 897 59.34 -13.29 -12.39
CA LYS A 897 58.81 -12.29 -13.32
C LYS A 897 57.60 -11.57 -12.72
N GLY A 898 56.71 -12.29 -12.06
CA GLY A 898 55.56 -11.74 -11.35
C GLY A 898 55.95 -10.78 -10.21
N ARG A 899 56.98 -11.11 -9.42
CA ARG A 899 57.52 -10.21 -8.38
C ARG A 899 58.09 -8.93 -8.97
N ARG A 900 58.82 -9.02 -10.08
CA ARG A 900 59.37 -7.85 -10.78
C ARG A 900 58.26 -6.95 -11.35
N ARG A 901 57.24 -7.56 -11.95
CA ARG A 901 56.18 -6.85 -12.67
C ARG A 901 55.11 -6.24 -11.77
N PHE A 902 54.67 -6.96 -10.74
CA PHE A 902 53.53 -6.58 -9.89
C PHE A 902 53.95 -6.12 -8.48
N GLY A 903 55.19 -6.39 -8.09
CA GLY A 903 55.66 -6.19 -6.72
C GLY A 903 55.32 -7.37 -5.80
N ALA A 904 56.16 -7.59 -4.79
CA ALA A 904 56.10 -8.79 -3.94
C ALA A 904 54.82 -8.94 -3.10
N LYS A 905 54.05 -7.85 -2.90
CA LYS A 905 52.81 -7.84 -2.09
C LYS A 905 51.52 -8.00 -2.91
N HIS A 906 51.66 -8.18 -4.23
CA HIS A 906 50.51 -8.28 -5.12
C HIS A 906 49.79 -9.64 -4.97
N PRO A 907 48.45 -9.70 -4.94
CA PRO A 907 47.69 -10.95 -4.80
C PRO A 907 48.13 -12.08 -5.74
N LYS A 908 48.45 -11.77 -6.99
CA LYS A 908 48.98 -12.74 -7.98
C LYS A 908 50.31 -13.38 -7.59
N VAL A 909 51.20 -12.63 -6.94
CA VAL A 909 52.48 -13.20 -6.49
C VAL A 909 52.21 -14.28 -5.45
N TYR A 910 51.23 -14.08 -4.57
CA TYR A 910 50.80 -15.10 -3.60
C TYR A 910 50.19 -16.33 -4.28
N MET A 911 49.42 -16.16 -5.37
CA MET A 911 48.95 -17.28 -6.20
C MET A 911 50.12 -18.06 -6.83
N PHE A 912 51.11 -17.38 -7.40
CA PHE A 912 52.29 -18.06 -7.96
C PHE A 912 53.09 -18.80 -6.87
N MET A 913 53.15 -18.24 -5.66
CA MET A 913 53.72 -18.92 -4.48
C MET A 913 52.91 -20.17 -4.09
N GLU A 914 51.58 -20.14 -4.18
CA GLU A 914 50.73 -21.31 -3.91
C GLU A 914 50.96 -22.45 -4.91
N ASN A 915 51.05 -22.12 -6.20
CA ASN A 915 51.32 -23.10 -7.26
C ASN A 915 52.70 -23.74 -7.07
N LEU A 916 53.73 -22.92 -6.80
CA LEU A 916 55.07 -23.43 -6.52
C LEU A 916 55.13 -24.26 -5.22
N ALA A 917 54.40 -23.85 -4.17
CA ALA A 917 54.31 -24.61 -2.93
C ALA A 917 53.67 -25.99 -3.14
N TYR A 918 52.65 -26.08 -4.01
CA TYR A 918 52.06 -27.37 -4.40
C TYR A 918 53.07 -28.28 -5.10
N LEU A 919 53.92 -27.75 -5.97
CA LEU A 919 54.99 -28.52 -6.61
C LEU A 919 56.02 -29.01 -5.58
N TYR A 920 56.48 -28.15 -4.68
CA TYR A 920 57.38 -28.54 -3.59
C TYR A 920 56.77 -29.65 -2.72
N TRP A 921 55.48 -29.57 -2.41
CA TRP A 921 54.77 -30.60 -1.66
C TRP A 921 54.80 -31.96 -2.38
N LYS A 922 54.44 -31.99 -3.67
CA LYS A 922 54.44 -33.21 -4.48
C LYS A 922 55.83 -33.83 -4.65
N ARG A 923 56.89 -33.02 -4.58
CA ARG A 923 58.29 -33.46 -4.60
C ARG A 923 58.85 -33.93 -3.27
N GLY A 924 58.07 -33.90 -2.19
CA GLY A 924 58.55 -34.27 -0.86
C GLY A 924 59.30 -33.17 -0.10
N ARG A 925 59.36 -31.94 -0.65
CA ARG A 925 59.95 -30.75 0.00
C ARG A 925 58.91 -30.09 0.89
N TRP A 926 58.40 -30.84 1.88
CA TRP A 926 57.23 -30.44 2.67
C TRP A 926 57.44 -29.16 3.49
N GLU A 927 58.63 -28.95 4.06
CA GLU A 927 58.90 -27.72 4.82
C GLU A 927 58.96 -26.49 3.93
N ASP A 928 59.65 -26.55 2.78
CA ASP A 928 59.68 -25.46 1.80
C ASP A 928 58.27 -25.12 1.30
N ALA A 929 57.45 -26.14 1.05
CA ALA A 929 56.05 -25.98 0.66
C ALA A 929 55.23 -25.27 1.74
N LYS A 930 55.34 -25.71 3.01
CA LYS A 930 54.62 -25.10 4.13
C LYS A 930 55.08 -23.68 4.39
N GLU A 931 56.38 -23.40 4.33
CA GLU A 931 56.92 -22.05 4.52
C GLU A 931 56.40 -21.09 3.44
N LEU A 932 56.51 -21.50 2.17
CA LEU A 932 56.06 -20.70 1.04
C LEU A 932 54.55 -20.44 1.10
N ARG A 933 53.77 -21.47 1.49
CA ARG A 933 52.32 -21.36 1.61
C ARG A 933 51.88 -20.51 2.80
N ARG A 934 52.56 -20.60 3.95
CA ARG A 934 52.35 -19.69 5.11
C ARG A 934 52.70 -18.24 4.77
N ALA A 935 53.77 -18.01 4.00
CA ALA A 935 54.13 -16.67 3.53
C ALA A 935 53.06 -16.09 2.59
N SER A 936 52.53 -16.91 1.69
CA SER A 936 51.38 -16.57 0.84
C SER A 936 50.13 -16.25 1.68
N LEU A 937 49.77 -17.10 2.65
CA LEU A 937 48.61 -16.90 3.52
C LEU A 937 48.69 -15.58 4.31
N ARG A 938 49.83 -15.28 4.94
CA ARG A 938 50.02 -14.01 5.67
C ARG A 938 49.87 -12.81 4.74
N GLY A 939 50.41 -12.91 3.52
CA GLY A 939 50.29 -11.89 2.51
C GLY A 939 48.85 -11.68 2.04
N MET A 940 48.13 -12.77 1.74
CA MET A 940 46.72 -12.72 1.33
C MET A 940 45.82 -12.19 2.45
N GLN A 941 46.02 -12.63 3.69
CA GLN A 941 45.25 -12.12 4.83
C GLN A 941 45.45 -10.61 5.02
N ALA A 942 46.67 -10.10 4.84
CA ALA A 942 46.96 -8.68 4.95
C ALA A 942 46.41 -7.85 3.77
N THR A 943 46.35 -8.41 2.56
CA THR A 943 45.93 -7.69 1.35
C THR A 943 44.43 -7.85 1.02
N LEU A 944 43.85 -9.02 1.27
CA LEU A 944 42.49 -9.43 0.85
C LEU A 944 41.53 -9.70 2.03
N GLY A 945 42.05 -9.82 3.25
CA GLY A 945 41.26 -10.21 4.42
C GLY A 945 41.15 -11.73 4.59
N PHE A 946 40.66 -12.16 5.77
CA PHE A 946 40.53 -13.57 6.13
C PHE A 946 39.35 -14.26 5.45
N ASP A 947 38.23 -13.54 5.26
CA ASP A 947 36.99 -14.10 4.72
C ASP A 947 37.00 -14.30 3.19
N HIS A 948 38.07 -13.88 2.52
CA HIS A 948 38.24 -14.12 1.10
C HIS A 948 38.35 -15.64 0.82
N PRO A 949 37.57 -16.22 -0.13
CA PRO A 949 37.53 -17.67 -0.36
C PRO A 949 38.91 -18.29 -0.60
N ARG A 950 39.78 -17.59 -1.32
CA ARG A 950 41.16 -18.01 -1.55
C ARG A 950 42.03 -18.02 -0.28
N THR A 951 41.92 -17.01 0.59
CA THR A 951 42.62 -16.99 1.89
C THR A 951 42.16 -18.16 2.75
N MET A 952 40.85 -18.42 2.77
CA MET A 952 40.25 -19.55 3.49
C MET A 952 40.71 -20.90 2.92
N ALA A 953 40.67 -21.09 1.60
CA ALA A 953 41.15 -22.30 0.94
C ALA A 953 42.63 -22.57 1.21
N ASN A 954 43.44 -21.50 1.21
CA ASN A 954 44.86 -21.59 1.54
C ASN A 954 45.08 -21.97 3.02
N PHE A 955 44.33 -21.37 3.94
CA PHE A 955 44.33 -21.73 5.37
C PHE A 955 43.95 -23.20 5.59
N LEU A 956 42.84 -23.66 5.00
CA LEU A 956 42.37 -25.04 5.09
C LEU A 956 43.41 -26.02 4.54
N LYS A 957 44.03 -25.71 3.39
CA LYS A 957 45.05 -26.56 2.78
C LYS A 957 46.33 -26.65 3.63
N ILE A 958 46.73 -25.56 4.29
CA ILE A 958 47.86 -25.59 5.25
C ILE A 958 47.50 -26.47 6.45
N ALA A 959 46.30 -26.33 7.01
CA ALA A 959 45.85 -27.14 8.13
C ALA A 959 45.79 -28.65 7.78
N GLU A 960 45.33 -28.98 6.57
CA GLU A 960 45.37 -30.34 6.01
C GLU A 960 46.80 -30.88 5.92
N TRP A 961 47.73 -30.09 5.34
CA TRP A 961 49.14 -30.46 5.23
C TRP A 961 49.82 -30.65 6.60
N GLU A 962 49.47 -29.84 7.59
CA GLU A 962 49.95 -29.98 8.96
C GLU A 962 49.43 -31.27 9.61
N ALA A 963 48.14 -31.60 9.43
CA ALA A 963 47.56 -32.84 9.95
C ALA A 963 48.15 -34.11 9.29
N ASP A 964 48.44 -34.07 7.99
CA ASP A 964 49.00 -35.21 7.25
C ASP A 964 50.49 -35.43 7.56
N THR A 965 51.25 -34.36 7.82
CA THR A 965 52.65 -34.48 8.29
C THR A 965 52.73 -35.00 9.73
N GLU A 966 51.76 -34.69 10.60
CA GLU A 966 51.69 -35.27 11.95
C GLU A 966 51.32 -36.77 11.94
N LYS A 967 50.51 -37.23 10.98
CA LYS A 967 50.14 -38.65 10.82
C LYS A 967 51.24 -39.52 10.20
N SER A 968 52.18 -38.92 9.48
CA SER A 968 53.30 -39.63 8.84
C SER A 968 54.57 -39.67 9.70
N VAL A 969 54.60 -38.90 10.80
CA VAL A 969 55.69 -38.86 11.79
C VAL A 969 55.36 -39.68 13.06
N LYS A 970 54.12 -40.15 13.21
CA LYS A 970 53.70 -41.14 14.22
C LYS A 970 53.60 -42.52 13.61
#